data_AF-A0A7G1ISB7-F1
#
_entry.id   AF-A0A7G1ISB7-F1
#
_cell.length_a   1.000
_cell.length_b   1.000
_cell.length_c   1.000
_cell.angle_alpha   90.00
_cell.angle_beta   90.00
_cell.angle_gamma   90.00
#
_symmetry.space_group_name_H-M   'P 1'
#
loop_
_entity.id
_entity.type
_entity.pdbx_description
1 polymer ?
#
loop_
_entity_poly.entity_id
_entity_poly.type
_entity_poly.pdbx_seq_one_letter_code
_entity_poly.pdbx_strand_id
1 'polypeptide(L)'
;MSTNQSSKIHNKRSAIIKRQTLKRVDKTKLPAGTSLAWKDDHKPDTSHPGNQTGIVVVTYPDGTSEDVTVTVKVKEQKDEYQPELKDPQQEVSHNQEADPEKSVDKTKLPAGTSLAWKDDHKPDTSHPGNQTGIVVVTYPDGTSEDVTVTVKVKEQKDEYQPELKDPQQEVSHNQEADPEKSVDKTKLPAGTSLAWKDDHKPDTSHPGNQTGIVVVTYPDGTSEDVTVTVKVKEQKDEYQPELKDPQQEVSHNQEADPEKSVDKTKLPAGTSLAWKDDHKPDTSHPGNQTGIVVVTYPDGTSEDVTVTVKVKEQKDEYQPELKDPQQEVSHNQEADPEKSVDKTKLPAGTSLAWKDDHKPDTSHPGNQTGIVVVTYPDGTSEDVTVTVKVKEQKDEYQPELKDPQQEVSHNQEADPEKSVDKTKLPAGTSLAWKDDHKPDTSHPGNQTGIVVVTYPDGTSEDVTVTVKVKEQKDEYQPELKDPQQEVSHNQEADPEKSVDKTKLPAGTSLAWKDDHKPDTSHPGNQTGIVVVTYPDGTSEDVTVTVKVKEQKDEYQPELKDPQQEVSHNQEADPEKSVDKTKLPAGTSLAWKDDHKPDTSHPGNQTGIVVVTYPDGTSEDVTVTVKVKEQKDEYQPELKDPQQEVSHNQEADPEKSVDKTKLPAGTSLAWKDDHKPDTSHPGNQTGIVVVTYPDGTSEDVTVTVKVKEQKDEYQPELKDPQQEVSHNQEADPEKSVDKTKLPAGTSLAWKDDHKPDTSHPGNQTGIVVVTYPDGTSEDVTVTVKVKEQKDEYQPELKDPQQEVSHNQEADPEKSVDKTKLPAGTSLAWKDDHKPDTSHPGNQTGIVVVTYPDGTTDEVTVKVVVKKTEAKGEPEVLENPEFNGGVNAPDSPIHEVPEFNGGVNGEPETQEDLPEFNGGVNTPDSPIYELPDFAGGVNGELPDPAELPKVQLIITKWTDEQGNELKPADAKAPSVPGEANEALEHGEIEGYVFVRTETEGDVVTHIFRKVSPAAQTGDGQQRPATPSDDTNPRPDTATPAEVPATQPAEQPSQTVEVPAQLPNEVSETDSSVSQPQAVLPNTGTQEDRATGAFGVLSLLGAFGLLFAKKKKDDEEEA
;
A
#
# COMPACT_ATOMS: atom_id res chain seq x y z
N MET A 1 8.69 105.30 128.26
CA MET A 1 8.87 105.09 129.72
C MET A 1 8.89 106.44 130.42
N SER A 2 8.33 106.54 131.63
CA SER A 2 8.50 107.66 132.58
C SER A 2 9.58 107.24 133.62
N THR A 3 10.08 107.99 134.61
CA THR A 3 9.67 109.17 135.42
C THR A 3 10.94 109.98 135.78
N ASN A 4 10.97 111.30 136.03
CA ASN A 4 10.08 112.24 136.75
C ASN A 4 10.21 112.18 138.30
N GLN A 5 10.54 113.30 138.94
CA GLN A 5 10.31 113.54 140.36
C GLN A 5 10.15 115.05 140.62
N SER A 6 9.22 115.44 141.51
CA SER A 6 8.91 116.86 141.75
C SER A 6 8.54 117.17 143.21
N SER A 7 9.10 118.29 143.71
CA SER A 7 8.54 119.32 144.61
C SER A 7 7.62 118.99 145.81
N LYS A 8 7.83 119.69 146.93
CA LYS A 8 6.75 120.09 147.87
C LYS A 8 7.05 121.40 148.64
N ILE A 9 6.00 122.02 149.20
CA ILE A 9 5.94 123.43 149.67
C ILE A 9 4.84 123.53 150.79
N HIS A 10 4.52 124.60 151.55
CA HIS A 10 4.68 126.05 151.35
C HIS A 10 5.29 126.86 152.54
N ASN A 11 4.47 127.41 153.46
CA ASN A 11 4.75 128.62 154.28
C ASN A 11 3.77 128.72 155.49
N LYS A 12 3.95 129.68 156.42
CA LYS A 12 2.88 130.09 157.37
C LYS A 12 3.03 131.52 157.93
N ARG A 13 1.91 132.25 158.04
CA ARG A 13 1.76 133.61 158.63
C ARG A 13 1.05 133.56 160.00
N SER A 14 1.25 134.57 160.86
CA SER A 14 0.19 135.52 161.31
C SER A 14 0.60 136.41 162.49
N ALA A 15 -0.13 137.53 162.69
CA ALA A 15 0.15 138.56 163.70
C ALA A 15 -0.89 138.60 164.85
N ILE A 16 -0.65 139.41 165.89
CA ILE A 16 -1.56 139.64 167.02
C ILE A 16 -1.73 141.14 167.30
N ILE A 17 -2.98 141.64 167.26
CA ILE A 17 -3.42 142.88 167.93
C ILE A 17 -4.85 142.72 168.47
N LYS A 18 -5.04 142.89 169.78
CA LYS A 18 -6.27 143.28 170.51
C LYS A 18 -5.91 143.37 172.01
N ARG A 19 -6.55 144.15 172.89
CA ARG A 19 -7.89 144.79 172.90
C ARG A 19 -7.83 146.17 173.57
N GLN A 20 -8.79 147.05 173.24
CA GLN A 20 -9.38 147.95 174.25
C GLN A 20 -10.51 147.21 175.00
N THR A 21 -10.72 147.57 176.26
CA THR A 21 -11.71 146.95 177.15
C THR A 21 -13.13 147.50 176.94
N LEU A 22 -14.08 146.63 176.57
CA LEU A 22 -15.49 146.88 176.83
C LEU A 22 -15.83 146.55 178.29
N LYS A 23 -16.79 147.28 178.87
CA LYS A 23 -17.34 146.98 180.20
C LYS A 23 -18.02 145.61 180.17
N ARG A 24 -17.69 144.73 181.11
CA ARG A 24 -18.46 143.50 181.36
C ARG A 24 -19.66 143.82 182.24
N VAL A 25 -20.80 143.19 181.95
CA VAL A 25 -21.87 143.01 182.93
C VAL A 25 -21.36 142.04 184.01
N ASP A 26 -21.18 142.54 185.23
CA ASP A 26 -20.74 141.71 186.36
C ASP A 26 -21.95 141.00 186.98
N LYS A 27 -22.24 139.80 186.48
CA LYS A 27 -23.38 138.99 186.90
C LYS A 27 -23.35 138.60 188.40
N THR A 28 -22.23 138.83 189.11
CA THR A 28 -22.13 138.59 190.56
C THR A 28 -22.66 139.74 191.41
N LYS A 29 -22.90 140.93 190.82
CA LYS A 29 -23.42 142.12 191.49
C LYS A 29 -24.91 142.38 191.26
N LEU A 30 -25.55 141.55 190.45
CA LEU A 30 -26.98 141.66 190.15
C LEU A 30 -27.79 140.87 191.19
N PRO A 31 -29.01 141.31 191.57
CA PRO A 31 -29.86 140.60 192.52
C PRO A 31 -30.13 139.14 192.12
N ALA A 32 -30.24 138.26 193.12
CA ALA A 32 -30.51 136.84 192.93
C ALA A 32 -31.87 136.63 192.22
N GLY A 33 -31.83 136.01 191.03
CA GLY A 33 -32.97 135.88 190.12
C GLY A 33 -32.79 136.60 188.77
N THR A 34 -31.74 137.43 188.62
CA THR A 34 -31.50 138.19 187.37
C THR A 34 -31.12 137.29 186.19
N SER A 35 -31.81 137.47 185.05
CA SER A 35 -31.56 136.74 183.80
C SER A 35 -30.74 137.57 182.78
N LEU A 36 -30.22 136.90 181.74
CA LEU A 36 -29.55 137.53 180.58
C LEU A 36 -29.95 136.79 179.30
N ALA A 37 -30.35 137.53 178.26
CA ALA A 37 -30.65 137.00 176.93
C ALA A 37 -30.18 137.99 175.86
N TRP A 38 -29.94 137.54 174.62
CA TRP A 38 -29.82 138.50 173.51
C TRP A 38 -31.18 139.16 173.26
N LYS A 39 -31.19 140.45 172.93
CA LYS A 39 -32.38 141.11 172.42
C LYS A 39 -32.60 140.62 171.00
N ASP A 40 -33.77 140.06 170.70
CA ASP A 40 -33.99 139.25 169.50
C ASP A 40 -33.64 140.00 168.19
N ASP A 41 -34.00 141.28 168.10
CA ASP A 41 -33.71 142.14 166.94
C ASP A 41 -32.23 142.56 166.80
N HIS A 42 -31.35 142.14 167.72
CA HIS A 42 -29.98 142.64 167.86
C HIS A 42 -28.95 141.51 168.10
N LYS A 43 -28.99 140.47 167.27
CA LYS A 43 -28.00 139.37 167.25
C LYS A 43 -26.99 139.54 166.10
N PRO A 44 -25.68 139.31 166.29
CA PRO A 44 -24.68 139.44 165.22
C PRO A 44 -24.79 138.34 164.16
N ASP A 45 -24.61 138.73 162.89
CA ASP A 45 -24.48 137.84 161.73
C ASP A 45 -23.10 137.12 161.69
N THR A 46 -23.04 135.98 160.99
CA THR A 46 -21.81 135.21 160.75
C THR A 46 -21.72 134.62 159.33
N SER A 47 -22.59 135.02 158.40
CA SER A 47 -22.60 134.53 157.01
C SER A 47 -21.47 135.09 156.15
N HIS A 48 -20.92 136.26 156.51
CA HIS A 48 -19.86 136.94 155.78
C HIS A 48 -18.64 137.23 156.68
N PRO A 49 -17.40 137.26 156.14
CA PRO A 49 -16.20 137.61 156.89
C PRO A 49 -16.18 139.11 157.29
N GLY A 50 -16.51 139.42 158.54
CA GLY A 50 -16.51 140.79 159.08
C GLY A 50 -16.39 140.86 160.60
N ASN A 51 -16.50 142.06 161.21
CA ASN A 51 -16.82 142.23 162.64
C ASN A 51 -18.31 142.58 162.77
N GLN A 52 -19.01 142.09 163.81
CA GLN A 52 -20.47 142.25 163.97
C GLN A 52 -20.86 142.56 165.43
N THR A 53 -21.98 143.27 165.67
CA THR A 53 -22.44 143.75 167.01
C THR A 53 -23.80 143.18 167.43
N GLY A 54 -24.13 143.25 168.71
CA GLY A 54 -25.47 142.90 169.23
C GLY A 54 -25.77 143.40 170.65
N ILE A 55 -27.01 143.25 171.13
CA ILE A 55 -27.50 143.72 172.44
C ILE A 55 -27.98 142.54 173.30
N VAL A 56 -27.71 142.60 174.60
CA VAL A 56 -28.13 141.68 175.65
C VAL A 56 -29.08 142.40 176.60
N VAL A 57 -30.28 141.86 176.80
CA VAL A 57 -31.25 142.29 177.82
C VAL A 57 -30.85 141.68 179.17
N VAL A 58 -30.96 142.48 180.22
CA VAL A 58 -30.79 142.11 181.63
C VAL A 58 -32.12 142.29 182.34
N THR A 59 -32.70 141.24 182.92
CA THR A 59 -34.01 141.32 183.60
C THR A 59 -33.88 140.96 185.07
N TYR A 60 -34.30 141.87 185.94
CA TYR A 60 -34.19 141.79 187.40
C TYR A 60 -35.35 141.02 188.05
N PRO A 61 -35.21 140.56 189.31
CA PRO A 61 -36.19 139.67 189.95
C PRO A 61 -37.53 140.33 190.32
N ASP A 62 -37.58 141.66 190.34
CA ASP A 62 -38.78 142.46 190.58
C ASP A 62 -39.60 142.74 189.30
N GLY A 63 -39.10 142.30 188.14
CA GLY A 63 -39.70 142.53 186.83
C GLY A 63 -39.17 143.76 186.08
N THR A 64 -38.20 144.49 186.64
CA THR A 64 -37.51 145.60 185.92
C THR A 64 -36.41 145.08 184.99
N SER A 65 -35.91 145.89 184.05
CA SER A 65 -34.89 145.45 183.07
C SER A 65 -34.05 146.59 182.46
N GLU A 66 -32.82 146.28 182.03
CA GLU A 66 -31.89 147.16 181.29
C GLU A 66 -31.23 146.45 180.08
N ASP A 67 -30.63 147.20 179.14
CA ASP A 67 -30.02 146.69 177.88
C ASP A 67 -28.50 147.00 177.80
N VAL A 68 -27.67 146.07 177.27
CA VAL A 68 -26.18 146.22 177.19
C VAL A 68 -25.58 145.63 175.89
N THR A 69 -24.61 146.29 175.24
CA THR A 69 -24.10 145.98 173.88
C THR A 69 -22.73 145.24 173.81
N VAL A 70 -22.49 144.41 172.77
CA VAL A 70 -21.30 143.50 172.58
C VAL A 70 -20.91 143.22 171.09
N THR A 71 -19.83 142.46 170.78
CA THR A 71 -19.18 142.35 169.42
C THR A 71 -18.42 141.03 169.07
N VAL A 72 -18.36 140.58 167.78
CA VAL A 72 -17.88 139.25 167.23
C VAL A 72 -17.07 139.38 165.87
N LYS A 73 -16.41 138.32 165.29
CA LYS A 73 -15.67 138.30 163.95
C LYS A 73 -15.56 136.93 163.18
N VAL A 74 -15.42 136.89 161.82
CA VAL A 74 -15.46 135.69 160.87
C VAL A 74 -14.33 135.63 159.74
N LYS A 75 -14.29 134.62 158.81
CA LYS A 75 -13.22 134.14 157.85
C LYS A 75 -13.74 133.62 156.43
N GLU A 76 -12.84 133.26 155.47
CA GLU A 76 -13.03 132.66 154.08
C GLU A 76 -12.79 131.12 153.96
N GLN A 77 -13.08 130.44 152.82
CA GLN A 77 -12.99 128.96 152.64
C GLN A 77 -11.79 128.37 151.84
N LYS A 78 -11.38 128.88 150.67
CA LYS A 78 -10.27 128.27 149.86
C LYS A 78 -8.94 128.10 150.61
N ASP A 79 -8.72 128.91 151.66
CA ASP A 79 -7.54 128.83 152.52
C ASP A 79 -7.59 127.61 153.48
N GLU A 80 -8.66 126.80 153.44
CA GLU A 80 -8.96 125.69 154.36
C GLU A 80 -9.15 124.33 153.62
N TYR A 81 -9.40 124.30 152.30
CA TYR A 81 -9.63 123.07 151.49
C TYR A 81 -8.60 122.93 150.35
N GLN A 82 -8.38 121.70 149.85
CA GLN A 82 -7.61 121.42 148.63
C GLN A 82 -8.17 120.19 147.88
N PRO A 83 -8.16 120.17 146.53
CA PRO A 83 -8.62 119.05 145.71
C PRO A 83 -7.60 117.92 145.56
N GLU A 84 -8.09 116.70 145.31
CA GLU A 84 -7.29 115.50 145.05
C GLU A 84 -7.73 114.85 143.72
N LEU A 85 -6.84 114.07 143.08
CA LEU A 85 -7.14 113.37 141.82
C LEU A 85 -7.81 112.02 142.04
N LYS A 86 -8.53 111.55 141.03
CA LYS A 86 -8.99 110.16 140.96
C LYS A 86 -7.89 109.23 140.44
N ASP A 87 -7.82 108.04 141.04
CA ASP A 87 -6.91 106.94 140.72
C ASP A 87 -7.75 105.66 140.71
N PRO A 88 -7.81 104.88 139.59
CA PRO A 88 -7.11 105.08 138.32
C PRO A 88 -7.60 106.29 137.51
N GLN A 89 -6.75 106.72 136.58
CA GLN A 89 -7.05 107.74 135.57
C GLN A 89 -8.01 107.21 134.49
N GLN A 90 -8.65 108.11 133.73
CA GLN A 90 -9.64 107.72 132.70
C GLN A 90 -8.99 107.05 131.48
N GLU A 91 -9.66 106.04 130.91
CA GLU A 91 -9.34 105.43 129.62
C GLU A 91 -10.56 105.48 128.68
N VAL A 92 -10.31 105.60 127.37
CA VAL A 92 -11.30 105.75 126.29
C VAL A 92 -10.83 105.03 125.01
N SER A 93 -11.74 104.70 124.08
CA SER A 93 -11.36 104.28 122.73
C SER A 93 -11.04 105.49 121.83
N HIS A 94 -10.50 105.24 120.63
CA HIS A 94 -10.13 106.26 119.65
C HIS A 94 -11.32 107.18 119.31
N ASN A 95 -11.10 108.51 119.31
CA ASN A 95 -12.08 109.61 119.17
C ASN A 95 -13.21 109.68 120.23
N GLN A 96 -13.15 108.95 121.35
CA GLN A 96 -14.16 109.04 122.42
C GLN A 96 -13.83 110.13 123.46
N GLU A 97 -14.80 111.02 123.72
CA GLU A 97 -14.65 112.19 124.59
C GLU A 97 -14.44 111.89 126.09
N ALA A 98 -13.60 112.70 126.76
CA ALA A 98 -13.22 112.58 128.16
C ALA A 98 -14.01 113.48 129.14
N ASP A 99 -14.12 113.08 130.40
CA ASP A 99 -15.06 113.61 131.40
C ASP A 99 -14.33 114.20 132.63
N PRO A 100 -14.57 115.48 133.00
CA PRO A 100 -13.87 116.10 134.12
C PRO A 100 -14.35 115.58 135.48
N GLU A 101 -15.60 115.14 135.61
CA GLU A 101 -16.15 114.52 136.84
C GLU A 101 -15.45 113.18 137.12
N LYS A 102 -14.94 112.48 136.10
CA LYS A 102 -14.17 111.24 136.25
C LYS A 102 -12.71 111.47 136.67
N SER A 103 -12.23 112.71 136.67
CA SER A 103 -10.80 113.03 136.80
C SER A 103 -10.35 113.60 138.15
N VAL A 104 -11.23 114.32 138.87
CA VAL A 104 -10.95 114.93 140.19
C VAL A 104 -11.93 114.40 141.25
N ASP A 105 -11.49 114.26 142.50
CA ASP A 105 -12.35 113.86 143.62
C ASP A 105 -12.93 115.06 144.38
N LYS A 106 -14.25 114.99 144.62
CA LYS A 106 -15.04 115.98 145.38
C LYS A 106 -15.23 115.59 146.85
N THR A 107 -14.93 114.35 147.27
CA THR A 107 -15.38 113.81 148.59
C THR A 107 -14.93 114.63 149.82
N LYS A 108 -13.79 115.33 149.72
CA LYS A 108 -13.21 116.16 150.79
C LYS A 108 -13.52 117.65 150.66
N LEU A 109 -14.25 118.06 149.62
CA LEU A 109 -14.55 119.45 149.29
C LEU A 109 -15.92 119.85 149.85
N PRO A 110 -16.15 121.14 150.16
CA PRO A 110 -17.41 121.59 150.74
C PRO A 110 -18.59 121.39 149.78
N ALA A 111 -19.75 121.04 150.33
CA ALA A 111 -20.96 120.77 149.56
C ALA A 111 -21.37 122.00 148.71
N GLY A 112 -21.38 121.82 147.39
CA GLY A 112 -21.59 122.87 146.40
C GLY A 112 -20.42 123.09 145.44
N THR A 113 -19.27 122.46 145.65
CA THR A 113 -18.12 122.55 144.73
C THR A 113 -18.40 121.95 143.34
N SER A 114 -18.07 122.70 142.29
CA SER A 114 -18.19 122.30 140.88
C SER A 114 -16.83 121.99 140.22
N LEU A 115 -16.87 121.21 139.14
CA LEU A 115 -15.74 120.86 138.27
C LEU A 115 -16.11 121.14 136.81
N ALA A 116 -15.15 121.57 136.00
CA ALA A 116 -15.27 121.65 134.53
C ALA A 116 -13.89 121.51 133.87
N TRP A 117 -13.82 121.03 132.62
CA TRP A 117 -12.61 121.22 131.81
C TRP A 117 -12.35 122.71 131.62
N LYS A 118 -11.08 123.11 131.65
CA LYS A 118 -10.64 124.44 131.22
C LYS A 118 -10.62 124.46 129.69
N ASP A 119 -11.33 125.41 129.07
CA ASP A 119 -11.72 125.36 127.65
C ASP A 119 -10.55 125.00 126.69
N ASP A 120 -9.42 125.69 126.80
CA ASP A 120 -8.24 125.48 125.93
C ASP A 120 -7.39 124.23 126.28
N HIS A 121 -7.77 123.45 127.29
CA HIS A 121 -6.95 122.38 127.90
C HIS A 121 -7.74 121.07 128.09
N LYS A 122 -8.49 120.67 127.07
CA LYS A 122 -9.16 119.36 126.96
C LYS A 122 -8.22 118.34 126.29
N PRO A 123 -8.16 117.07 126.74
CA PRO A 123 -7.28 116.06 126.12
C PRO A 123 -7.73 115.73 124.70
N ASP A 124 -6.75 115.60 123.79
CA ASP A 124 -6.96 115.04 122.46
C ASP A 124 -7.21 113.53 122.57
N THR A 125 -8.21 113.02 121.86
CA THR A 125 -8.57 111.59 121.86
C THR A 125 -8.47 110.96 120.47
N SER A 126 -7.95 111.70 119.49
CA SER A 126 -7.74 111.25 118.10
C SER A 126 -6.43 110.50 117.86
N HIS A 127 -5.53 110.45 118.86
CA HIS A 127 -4.28 109.69 118.79
C HIS A 127 -4.15 108.70 119.95
N PRO A 128 -3.78 107.42 119.70
CA PRO A 128 -3.55 106.42 120.74
C PRO A 128 -2.45 106.85 121.74
N GLY A 129 -2.56 106.41 122.99
CA GLY A 129 -1.61 106.73 124.07
C GLY A 129 -2.18 107.62 125.18
N ASN A 130 -1.30 108.28 125.94
CA ASN A 130 -1.68 109.07 127.12
C ASN A 130 -1.69 110.57 126.83
N GLN A 131 -2.77 111.24 127.22
CA GLN A 131 -3.19 112.57 126.76
C GLN A 131 -3.59 113.45 127.97
N THR A 132 -3.21 114.72 128.02
CA THR A 132 -3.35 115.57 129.23
C THR A 132 -4.43 116.65 129.13
N GLY A 133 -5.04 117.01 130.27
CA GLY A 133 -5.99 118.14 130.36
C GLY A 133 -6.01 118.82 131.74
N ILE A 134 -6.78 119.92 131.87
CA ILE A 134 -6.89 120.70 133.11
C ILE A 134 -8.37 120.89 133.50
N VAL A 135 -8.67 120.66 134.78
CA VAL A 135 -9.99 120.82 135.41
C VAL A 135 -9.95 122.03 136.35
N VAL A 136 -10.97 122.89 136.29
CA VAL A 136 -11.16 124.03 137.21
C VAL A 136 -12.09 123.61 138.35
N VAL A 137 -11.74 123.97 139.59
CA VAL A 137 -12.46 123.64 140.83
C VAL A 137 -12.99 124.94 141.45
N THR A 138 -14.31 125.04 141.70
CA THR A 138 -14.93 126.26 142.29
C THR A 138 -15.69 125.94 143.57
N TYR A 139 -15.51 126.75 144.61
CA TYR A 139 -16.02 126.57 145.98
C TYR A 139 -17.31 127.37 146.27
N PRO A 140 -18.11 126.98 147.27
CA PRO A 140 -19.39 127.64 147.59
C PRO A 140 -19.31 129.10 148.07
N ASP A 141 -18.16 129.59 148.51
CA ASP A 141 -17.95 131.01 148.85
C ASP A 141 -17.56 131.88 147.63
N GLY A 142 -17.51 131.29 146.44
CA GLY A 142 -17.18 131.97 145.18
C GLY A 142 -15.69 131.97 144.83
N THR A 143 -14.85 131.24 145.57
CA THR A 143 -13.41 131.11 145.29
C THR A 143 -13.06 129.87 144.45
N SER A 144 -11.90 129.79 143.80
CA SER A 144 -11.55 128.70 142.86
C SER A 144 -10.05 128.45 142.66
N GLU A 145 -9.69 127.29 142.09
CA GLU A 145 -8.32 126.87 141.72
C GLU A 145 -8.29 125.87 140.53
N ASP A 146 -7.12 125.63 139.92
CA ASP A 146 -6.91 124.78 138.73
C ASP A 146 -6.15 123.48 139.04
N VAL A 147 -6.47 122.37 138.37
CA VAL A 147 -5.92 121.02 138.61
C VAL A 147 -5.63 120.26 137.31
N THR A 148 -4.46 119.64 137.14
CA THR A 148 -4.05 118.93 135.90
C THR A 148 -4.22 117.41 136.00
N VAL A 149 -4.66 116.75 134.91
CA VAL A 149 -5.02 115.32 134.83
C VAL A 149 -4.59 114.67 133.49
N THR A 150 -4.82 113.36 133.34
CA THR A 150 -4.42 112.56 132.16
C THR A 150 -5.47 111.49 131.81
N VAL A 151 -5.57 111.13 130.54
CA VAL A 151 -6.51 110.19 129.93
C VAL A 151 -5.78 109.27 128.94
N LYS A 152 -6.18 107.99 128.80
CA LYS A 152 -5.55 107.01 127.89
C LYS A 152 -6.46 106.63 126.72
N VAL A 153 -5.88 106.41 125.53
CA VAL A 153 -6.55 106.11 124.24
C VAL A 153 -5.97 104.83 123.62
N LYS A 154 -6.78 104.02 122.94
CA LYS A 154 -6.41 102.73 122.30
C LYS A 154 -6.06 102.81 120.81
N GLU A 155 -5.42 101.76 120.31
CA GLU A 155 -5.05 101.49 118.89
C GLU A 155 -6.08 100.59 118.19
N GLN A 156 -6.24 100.71 116.86
CA GLN A 156 -7.28 100.00 116.09
C GLN A 156 -6.98 98.53 115.82
N LYS A 157 -5.72 98.15 115.54
CA LYS A 157 -5.35 96.72 115.40
C LYS A 157 -5.63 95.86 116.65
N ASP A 158 -5.82 96.50 117.81
CA ASP A 158 -6.18 95.83 119.07
C ASP A 158 -7.72 95.74 119.25
N GLU A 159 -8.51 96.41 118.40
CA GLU A 159 -9.99 96.43 118.40
C GLU A 159 -10.63 95.68 117.21
N TYR A 160 -9.88 95.38 116.14
CA TYR A 160 -10.33 94.68 114.93
C TYR A 160 -9.45 93.45 114.62
N GLN A 161 -9.97 92.48 113.85
CA GLN A 161 -9.19 91.35 113.32
C GLN A 161 -9.64 91.00 111.88
N PRO A 162 -8.70 90.67 110.97
CA PRO A 162 -8.99 90.27 109.60
C PRO A 162 -9.44 88.81 109.50
N GLU A 163 -10.40 88.54 108.61
CA GLU A 163 -10.88 87.19 108.29
C GLU A 163 -10.53 86.81 106.86
N LEU A 164 -10.35 85.52 106.59
CA LEU A 164 -10.08 85.01 105.25
C LEU A 164 -11.37 84.78 104.46
N LYS A 165 -11.28 84.85 103.12
CA LYS A 165 -12.38 84.46 102.24
C LYS A 165 -12.41 82.95 102.02
N ASP A 166 -13.62 82.40 102.06
CA ASP A 166 -13.96 81.00 101.80
C ASP A 166 -15.09 80.96 100.74
N PRO A 167 -14.90 80.30 99.58
CA PRO A 167 -13.70 79.56 99.16
C PRO A 167 -12.47 80.45 98.94
N GLN A 168 -11.29 79.82 99.08
CA GLN A 168 -9.99 80.42 98.74
C GLN A 168 -9.91 80.75 97.24
N GLN A 169 -9.01 81.67 96.86
CA GLN A 169 -8.84 82.06 95.46
C GLN A 169 -8.31 80.90 94.62
N GLU A 170 -8.92 80.66 93.46
CA GLU A 170 -8.40 79.78 92.41
C GLU A 170 -8.03 80.60 91.16
N VAL A 171 -6.94 80.20 90.49
CA VAL A 171 -6.38 80.85 89.28
C VAL A 171 -5.89 79.80 88.27
N SER A 172 -5.80 80.20 87.00
CA SER A 172 -5.11 79.43 85.96
C SER A 172 -3.59 79.58 86.07
N HIS A 173 -2.84 78.71 85.38
CA HIS A 173 -1.38 78.74 85.37
C HIS A 173 -0.84 80.11 84.88
N ASN A 174 0.14 80.69 85.59
CA ASN A 174 0.71 82.03 85.44
C ASN A 174 -0.28 83.23 85.57
N GLN A 175 -1.49 83.04 86.08
CA GLN A 175 -2.43 84.14 86.34
C GLN A 175 -2.19 84.77 87.73
N GLU A 176 -1.80 86.05 87.78
CA GLU A 176 -1.50 86.74 89.04
C GLU A 176 -2.69 86.77 90.03
N ALA A 177 -2.41 86.45 91.29
CA ALA A 177 -3.39 86.40 92.37
C ALA A 177 -3.73 87.78 92.95
N ASP A 178 -4.89 87.90 93.61
CA ASP A 178 -5.48 89.18 94.03
C ASP A 178 -5.65 89.21 95.57
N PRO A 179 -5.00 90.15 96.28
CA PRO A 179 -5.06 90.18 97.75
C PRO A 179 -6.48 90.56 98.24
N GLU A 180 -7.26 91.33 97.45
CA GLU A 180 -8.65 91.64 97.80
C GLU A 180 -9.60 90.46 97.60
N LYS A 181 -9.22 89.44 96.81
CA LYS A 181 -9.95 88.16 96.74
C LYS A 181 -9.62 87.20 97.89
N SER A 182 -8.55 87.46 98.64
CA SER A 182 -8.03 86.53 99.66
C SER A 182 -8.45 86.86 101.10
N VAL A 183 -8.56 88.15 101.45
CA VAL A 183 -8.96 88.63 102.80
C VAL A 183 -10.29 89.39 102.72
N ASP A 184 -11.12 89.29 103.76
CA ASP A 184 -12.37 90.05 103.86
C ASP A 184 -12.20 91.40 104.58
N LYS A 185 -12.70 92.45 103.95
CA LYS A 185 -12.75 93.83 104.46
C LYS A 185 -14.04 94.15 105.21
N THR A 186 -15.10 93.34 105.14
CA THR A 186 -16.45 93.74 105.63
C THR A 186 -16.52 94.09 107.12
N LYS A 187 -15.64 93.50 107.95
CA LYS A 187 -15.56 93.71 109.40
C LYS A 187 -14.48 94.72 109.83
N LEU A 188 -13.70 95.23 108.89
CA LEU A 188 -12.57 96.13 109.14
C LEU A 188 -13.00 97.60 109.01
N PRO A 189 -12.34 98.55 109.70
CA PRO A 189 -12.75 99.95 109.68
C PRO A 189 -12.56 100.58 108.29
N ALA A 190 -13.46 101.51 107.95
CA ALA A 190 -13.47 102.17 106.65
C ALA A 190 -12.15 102.93 106.41
N GLY A 191 -11.46 102.61 105.31
CA GLY A 191 -10.11 103.10 104.99
C GLY A 191 -9.03 102.02 105.04
N THR A 192 -9.34 100.82 105.56
CA THR A 192 -8.38 99.69 105.60
C THR A 192 -7.94 99.25 104.20
N SER A 193 -6.62 99.13 103.99
CA SER A 193 -6.02 98.65 102.73
C SER A 193 -5.46 97.22 102.85
N LEU A 194 -5.33 96.56 101.70
CA LEU A 194 -4.74 95.22 101.53
C LEU A 194 -3.71 95.28 100.40
N ALA A 195 -2.57 94.62 100.56
CA ALA A 195 -1.58 94.43 99.50
C ALA A 195 -0.85 93.09 99.70
N TRP A 196 -0.34 92.48 98.63
CA TRP A 196 0.66 91.40 98.77
C TRP A 196 1.93 91.98 99.41
N LYS A 197 2.54 91.21 100.32
CA LYS A 197 3.89 91.48 100.82
C LYS A 197 4.89 91.11 99.72
N ASP A 198 5.77 92.04 99.32
CA ASP A 198 6.54 91.95 98.07
C ASP A 198 7.26 90.61 97.85
N ASP A 199 8.04 90.16 98.85
CA ASP A 199 8.81 88.89 98.79
C ASP A 199 7.95 87.62 99.01
N HIS A 200 6.64 87.75 99.22
CA HIS A 200 5.72 86.67 99.63
C HIS A 200 4.42 86.67 98.81
N LYS A 201 4.51 86.97 97.50
CA LYS A 201 3.46 86.64 96.53
C LYS A 201 3.34 85.11 96.34
N PRO A 202 2.15 84.55 96.11
CA PRO A 202 2.00 83.14 95.78
C PRO A 202 2.59 82.85 94.38
N ASP A 203 3.32 81.73 94.26
CA ASP A 203 3.88 81.30 92.97
C ASP A 203 2.79 80.69 92.07
N THR A 204 2.40 81.42 91.03
CA THR A 204 1.35 80.98 90.10
C THR A 204 1.89 80.17 88.91
N SER A 205 3.20 79.90 88.87
CA SER A 205 3.85 79.14 87.79
C SER A 205 3.88 77.62 88.01
N HIS A 206 3.54 77.13 89.20
CA HIS A 206 3.44 75.70 89.50
C HIS A 206 2.00 75.33 89.95
N PRO A 207 1.38 74.29 89.37
CA PRO A 207 0.04 73.86 89.75
C PRO A 207 -0.06 73.39 91.21
N GLY A 208 -1.27 73.43 91.78
CA GLY A 208 -1.54 73.03 93.17
C GLY A 208 -1.77 74.22 94.12
N ASN A 209 -1.61 73.99 95.42
CA ASN A 209 -1.91 74.99 96.46
C ASN A 209 -0.66 75.79 96.84
N GLN A 210 -0.74 77.11 96.68
CA GLN A 210 0.39 78.05 96.76
C GLN A 210 0.12 79.11 97.83
N THR A 211 1.12 79.42 98.67
CA THR A 211 0.95 80.32 99.82
C THR A 211 1.48 81.72 99.56
N GLY A 212 0.76 82.75 100.02
CA GLY A 212 1.21 84.14 100.01
C GLY A 212 0.87 84.87 101.30
N ILE A 213 1.38 86.10 101.48
CA ILE A 213 1.09 86.95 102.66
C ILE A 213 0.50 88.29 102.20
N VAL A 214 -0.64 88.65 102.78
CA VAL A 214 -1.33 89.93 102.60
C VAL A 214 -1.05 90.83 103.81
N VAL A 215 -0.61 92.06 103.57
CA VAL A 215 -0.46 93.09 104.61
C VAL A 215 -1.79 93.85 104.75
N VAL A 216 -2.30 93.94 105.98
CA VAL A 216 -3.52 94.69 106.34
C VAL A 216 -3.11 95.98 107.04
N THR A 217 -3.55 97.15 106.55
CA THR A 217 -3.21 98.46 107.15
C THR A 217 -4.45 99.25 107.52
N TYR A 218 -4.52 99.65 108.79
CA TYR A 218 -5.67 100.31 109.43
C TYR A 218 -5.62 101.85 109.29
N PRO A 219 -6.78 102.53 109.37
CA PRO A 219 -6.88 104.00 109.29
C PRO A 219 -6.09 104.81 110.34
N ASP A 220 -5.77 104.23 111.51
CA ASP A 220 -4.93 104.89 112.52
C ASP A 220 -3.42 104.77 112.25
N GLY A 221 -3.02 104.09 111.18
CA GLY A 221 -1.63 103.84 110.79
C GLY A 221 -1.03 102.56 111.35
N THR A 222 -1.78 101.74 112.10
CA THR A 222 -1.34 100.40 112.52
C THR A 222 -1.53 99.36 111.41
N SER A 223 -0.81 98.24 111.48
CA SER A 223 -0.88 97.17 110.46
C SER A 223 -0.49 95.78 111.00
N GLU A 224 -0.86 94.73 110.26
CA GLU A 224 -0.53 93.33 110.55
C GLU A 224 -0.40 92.48 109.26
N ASP A 225 0.22 91.30 109.37
CA ASP A 225 0.44 90.34 108.27
C ASP A 225 -0.51 89.14 108.36
N VAL A 226 -1.12 88.75 107.23
CA VAL A 226 -2.09 87.64 107.12
C VAL A 226 -1.66 86.65 106.03
N THR A 227 -1.43 85.38 106.40
CA THR A 227 -1.09 84.32 105.44
C THR A 227 -2.35 83.75 104.76
N VAL A 228 -2.28 83.54 103.45
CA VAL A 228 -3.38 83.03 102.62
C VAL A 228 -2.89 81.95 101.65
N THR A 229 -3.83 81.20 101.05
CA THR A 229 -3.55 80.16 100.04
C THR A 229 -4.34 80.43 98.78
N VAL A 230 -3.72 80.17 97.63
CA VAL A 230 -4.28 80.29 96.27
C VAL A 230 -4.09 78.95 95.56
N LYS A 231 -5.12 78.46 94.87
CA LYS A 231 -5.05 77.23 94.08
C LYS A 231 -4.76 77.54 92.61
N VAL A 232 -3.75 76.89 92.05
CA VAL A 232 -3.34 76.98 90.63
C VAL A 232 -3.74 75.69 89.92
N LYS A 233 -4.30 75.81 88.71
CA LYS A 233 -4.72 74.68 87.88
C LYS A 233 -3.59 74.03 87.09
N GLU A 234 -3.76 72.75 86.76
CA GLU A 234 -2.91 71.96 85.88
C GLU A 234 -3.30 72.18 84.40
N GLN A 235 -2.32 72.23 83.50
CA GLN A 235 -2.58 72.50 82.07
C GLN A 235 -3.38 71.37 81.40
N LYS A 236 -3.16 70.10 81.77
CA LYS A 236 -3.99 68.97 81.29
C LYS A 236 -5.48 69.06 81.71
N ASP A 237 -5.83 69.89 82.69
CA ASP A 237 -7.22 70.13 83.09
C ASP A 237 -7.84 71.34 82.35
N GLU A 238 -7.02 72.14 81.64
CA GLU A 238 -7.45 73.32 80.87
C GLU A 238 -7.41 73.13 79.35
N TYR A 239 -6.56 72.22 78.86
CA TYR A 239 -6.40 71.87 77.45
C TYR A 239 -6.86 70.44 77.17
N GLN A 240 -7.28 70.16 75.93
CA GLN A 240 -7.53 68.80 75.46
C GLN A 240 -6.87 68.57 74.09
N PRO A 241 -6.15 67.46 73.89
CA PRO A 241 -5.52 67.12 72.62
C PRO A 241 -6.54 66.62 71.61
N GLU A 242 -6.55 67.21 70.42
CA GLU A 242 -7.40 66.76 69.30
C GLU A 242 -6.59 65.89 68.32
N LEU A 243 -7.25 64.90 67.70
CA LEU A 243 -6.66 64.07 66.66
C LEU A 243 -6.67 64.80 65.31
N LYS A 244 -5.69 64.48 64.46
CA LYS A 244 -5.69 64.95 63.06
C LYS A 244 -6.64 64.13 62.20
N ASP A 245 -7.39 64.83 61.36
CA ASP A 245 -8.30 64.28 60.35
C ASP A 245 -7.90 64.85 58.97
N PRO A 246 -7.56 64.03 57.97
CA PRO A 246 -7.47 62.56 58.02
C PRO A 246 -6.40 62.04 58.98
N GLN A 247 -6.63 60.84 59.50
CA GLN A 247 -5.66 60.07 60.28
C GLN A 247 -4.39 59.79 59.47
N GLN A 248 -3.25 59.58 60.13
CA GLN A 248 -1.98 59.31 59.45
C GLN A 248 -2.07 58.00 58.63
N GLU A 249 -1.70 58.07 57.35
CA GLU A 249 -1.46 56.90 56.50
C GLU A 249 0.05 56.73 56.26
N VAL A 250 0.52 55.48 56.23
CA VAL A 250 1.93 55.09 55.99
C VAL A 250 2.03 53.85 55.11
N SER A 251 3.17 53.67 54.46
CA SER A 251 3.53 52.41 53.77
C SER A 251 3.95 51.32 54.77
N HIS A 252 3.94 50.06 54.35
CA HIS A 252 4.36 48.93 55.19
C HIS A 252 5.81 49.10 55.70
N ASN A 253 6.04 48.82 57.00
CA ASN A 253 7.28 49.04 57.76
C ASN A 253 7.80 50.50 57.82
N GLN A 254 7.02 51.51 57.41
CA GLN A 254 7.39 52.91 57.57
C GLN A 254 7.03 53.40 58.99
N GLU A 255 8.02 53.86 59.77
CA GLU A 255 7.76 54.36 61.14
C GLU A 255 6.78 55.55 61.15
N ALA A 256 5.73 55.42 61.96
CA ALA A 256 4.69 56.44 62.13
C ALA A 256 5.18 57.63 62.97
N ASP A 257 4.53 58.79 62.82
CA ASP A 257 5.01 60.07 63.36
C ASP A 257 3.97 60.64 64.34
N PRO A 258 4.30 60.78 65.64
CA PRO A 258 3.32 61.24 66.62
C PRO A 258 2.87 62.69 66.33
N GLU A 259 3.72 63.51 65.69
CA GLU A 259 3.36 64.88 65.27
C GLU A 259 2.41 64.92 64.07
N LYS A 260 2.28 63.82 63.31
CA LYS A 260 1.25 63.67 62.26
C LYS A 260 -0.08 63.14 62.79
N SER A 261 -0.12 62.59 64.01
CA SER A 261 -1.31 61.95 64.58
C SER A 261 -2.15 62.85 65.49
N VAL A 262 -1.51 63.72 66.30
CA VAL A 262 -2.17 64.66 67.22
C VAL A 262 -1.98 66.11 66.75
N ASP A 263 -2.97 66.97 66.96
CA ASP A 263 -2.84 68.40 66.67
C ASP A 263 -2.37 69.23 67.87
N LYS A 264 -1.29 69.99 67.62
CA LYS A 264 -0.71 70.93 68.57
C LYS A 264 -1.32 72.33 68.49
N THR A 265 -2.13 72.68 67.48
CA THR A 265 -2.56 74.08 67.25
C THR A 265 -3.35 74.70 68.41
N LYS A 266 -4.05 73.89 69.20
CA LYS A 266 -4.84 74.31 70.37
C LYS A 266 -4.12 74.10 71.71
N LEU A 267 -2.93 73.50 71.70
CA LEU A 267 -2.15 73.17 72.89
C LEU A 267 -1.14 74.29 73.21
N PRO A 268 -0.72 74.46 74.48
CA PRO A 268 0.18 75.54 74.85
C PRO A 268 1.58 75.37 74.24
N ALA A 269 2.22 76.50 73.92
CA ALA A 269 3.53 76.52 73.29
C ALA A 269 4.59 75.86 74.19
N GLY A 270 5.29 74.86 73.66
CA GLY A 270 6.21 74.00 74.40
C GLY A 270 5.71 72.57 74.63
N THR A 271 4.44 72.28 74.34
CA THR A 271 3.88 70.91 74.39
C THR A 271 4.64 69.97 73.45
N SER A 272 5.09 68.83 73.98
CA SER A 272 5.75 67.76 73.22
C SER A 272 4.84 66.54 73.02
N LEU A 273 5.13 65.78 71.96
CA LEU A 273 4.45 64.53 71.60
C LEU A 273 5.52 63.44 71.39
N ALA A 274 5.28 62.26 71.94
CA ALA A 274 6.11 61.08 71.70
C ALA A 274 5.22 59.83 71.63
N TRP A 275 5.65 58.79 70.90
CA TRP A 275 5.04 57.47 71.09
C TRP A 275 5.38 56.95 72.48
N LYS A 276 4.40 56.33 73.14
CA LYS A 276 4.61 55.54 74.36
C LYS A 276 5.36 54.27 73.98
N ASP A 277 6.51 53.99 74.60
CA ASP A 277 7.49 53.01 74.13
C ASP A 277 6.89 51.62 73.80
N ASP A 278 6.13 51.04 74.74
CA ASP A 278 5.49 49.72 74.57
C ASP A 278 4.21 49.74 73.69
N HIS A 279 3.79 50.90 73.20
CA HIS A 279 2.51 51.12 72.50
C HIS A 279 2.69 51.96 71.21
N LYS A 280 3.81 51.76 70.51
CA LYS A 280 3.96 52.20 69.11
C LYS A 280 2.96 51.45 68.20
N PRO A 281 2.41 52.09 67.15
CA PRO A 281 1.58 51.38 66.17
C PRO A 281 2.43 50.39 65.37
N ASP A 282 1.92 49.16 65.20
CA ASP A 282 2.63 48.11 64.46
C ASP A 282 2.51 48.33 62.95
N THR A 283 3.52 48.95 62.36
CA THR A 283 3.54 49.23 60.90
C THR A 283 3.95 48.03 60.04
N SER A 284 4.17 46.85 60.64
CA SER A 284 4.48 45.61 59.91
C SER A 284 3.24 44.83 59.46
N HIS A 285 2.04 45.21 59.91
CA HIS A 285 0.77 44.61 59.48
C HIS A 285 -0.14 45.66 58.82
N PRO A 286 -0.69 45.41 57.63
CA PRO A 286 -1.54 46.37 56.92
C PRO A 286 -2.89 46.61 57.63
N GLY A 287 -3.56 47.72 57.28
CA GLY A 287 -4.83 48.12 57.86
C GLY A 287 -4.70 49.14 59.00
N ASN A 288 -5.71 49.21 59.87
CA ASN A 288 -5.81 50.25 60.91
C ASN A 288 -5.12 49.81 62.21
N GLN A 289 -3.98 50.42 62.52
CA GLN A 289 -3.13 50.07 63.65
C GLN A 289 -3.21 51.12 64.77
N THR A 290 -3.36 50.68 66.01
CA THR A 290 -3.50 51.57 67.17
C THR A 290 -2.15 51.86 67.82
N GLY A 291 -1.88 53.13 68.10
CA GLY A 291 -0.73 53.56 68.92
C GLY A 291 -1.17 54.51 70.03
N ILE A 292 -0.32 54.73 71.03
CA ILE A 292 -0.54 55.73 72.10
C ILE A 292 0.52 56.82 72.02
N VAL A 293 0.08 58.07 71.88
CA VAL A 293 0.91 59.27 71.94
C VAL A 293 0.83 59.85 73.35
N VAL A 294 1.98 60.03 74.00
CA VAL A 294 2.10 60.77 75.25
C VAL A 294 2.15 62.27 74.93
N VAL A 295 1.20 63.03 75.45
CA VAL A 295 1.16 64.50 75.35
C VAL A 295 1.75 65.06 76.63
N THR A 296 2.82 65.85 76.55
CA THR A 296 3.47 66.46 77.74
C THR A 296 3.43 67.98 77.68
N TYR A 297 2.83 68.59 78.69
CA TYR A 297 2.57 70.02 78.79
C TYR A 297 3.76 70.80 79.39
N PRO A 298 3.90 72.10 79.07
CA PRO A 298 4.91 73.00 79.64
C PRO A 298 4.98 73.08 81.18
N ASP A 299 3.88 72.80 81.90
CA ASP A 299 3.88 72.76 83.38
C ASP A 299 4.39 71.43 83.97
N GLY A 300 4.77 70.47 83.12
CA GLY A 300 5.24 69.14 83.51
C GLY A 300 4.12 68.10 83.67
N THR A 301 2.85 68.46 83.44
CA THR A 301 1.75 67.50 83.41
C THR A 301 1.69 66.75 82.07
N SER A 302 1.05 65.59 82.03
CA SER A 302 0.93 64.79 80.80
C SER A 302 -0.30 63.88 80.80
N GLU A 303 -0.68 63.43 79.59
CA GLU A 303 -1.76 62.45 79.36
C GLU A 303 -1.46 61.52 78.17
N ASP A 304 -2.18 60.38 78.12
CA ASP A 304 -2.07 59.36 77.06
C ASP A 304 -3.22 59.50 76.05
N VAL A 305 -2.90 59.69 74.78
CA VAL A 305 -3.87 59.80 73.68
C VAL A 305 -3.76 58.59 72.77
N THR A 306 -4.86 57.83 72.62
CA THR A 306 -4.91 56.73 71.65
C THR A 306 -5.20 57.27 70.25
N VAL A 307 -4.41 56.84 69.26
CA VAL A 307 -4.53 57.24 67.85
C VAL A 307 -4.57 56.01 66.95
N THR A 308 -5.03 56.19 65.71
CA THR A 308 -5.00 55.16 64.67
C THR A 308 -4.13 55.63 63.52
N VAL A 309 -3.26 54.74 63.04
CA VAL A 309 -2.44 54.91 61.84
C VAL A 309 -2.89 53.86 60.83
N LYS A 310 -3.17 54.26 59.60
CA LYS A 310 -3.49 53.33 58.51
C LYS A 310 -2.20 52.91 57.81
N VAL A 311 -1.94 51.62 57.78
CA VAL A 311 -0.83 51.00 57.04
C VAL A 311 -1.40 50.46 55.72
N LYS A 312 -0.71 50.73 54.61
CA LYS A 312 -1.10 50.25 53.28
C LYS A 312 -0.76 48.77 53.08
N GLU A 313 -1.59 48.09 52.28
CA GLU A 313 -1.34 46.74 51.78
C GLU A 313 -0.28 46.78 50.66
N GLN A 314 0.66 45.83 50.63
CA GLN A 314 1.73 45.83 49.63
C GLN A 314 1.21 45.63 48.20
N LYS A 315 0.13 44.86 48.01
CA LYS A 315 -0.58 44.75 46.71
C LYS A 315 -1.15 46.09 46.18
N ASP A 316 -1.34 47.09 47.04
CA ASP A 316 -1.82 48.42 46.63
C ASP A 316 -0.65 49.35 46.27
N GLU A 317 0.60 48.97 46.59
CA GLU A 317 1.83 49.76 46.32
C GLU A 317 2.69 49.16 45.19
N TYR A 318 2.63 47.84 45.00
CA TYR A 318 3.35 47.09 43.97
C TYR A 318 2.39 46.56 42.90
N GLN A 319 2.88 46.38 41.67
CA GLN A 319 2.15 45.69 40.61
C GLN A 319 3.03 44.60 39.98
N PRO A 320 2.54 43.36 39.86
CA PRO A 320 3.28 42.26 39.24
C PRO A 320 3.28 42.38 37.71
N GLU A 321 4.48 42.42 37.13
CA GLU A 321 4.67 42.45 35.68
C GLU A 321 4.87 41.03 35.13
N LEU A 322 4.38 40.79 33.90
CA LEU A 322 4.60 39.52 33.21
C LEU A 322 5.98 39.49 32.55
N LYS A 323 6.57 38.30 32.44
CA LYS A 323 7.80 38.11 31.66
C LYS A 323 7.51 38.06 30.16
N ASP A 324 8.36 38.74 29.39
CA ASP A 324 8.37 38.78 27.93
C ASP A 324 9.78 38.38 27.44
N PRO A 325 9.93 37.33 26.60
CA PRO A 325 8.88 36.45 26.08
C PRO A 325 8.16 35.66 27.18
N GLN A 326 6.89 35.35 26.90
CA GLN A 326 6.09 34.44 27.72
C GLN A 326 6.74 33.06 27.82
N GLN A 327 6.51 32.37 28.93
CA GLN A 327 7.12 31.08 29.21
C GLN A 327 6.69 30.01 28.19
N GLU A 328 7.66 29.35 27.57
CA GLU A 328 7.46 28.20 26.70
C GLU A 328 7.90 26.90 27.38
N VAL A 329 7.12 25.82 27.23
CA VAL A 329 7.34 24.50 27.83
C VAL A 329 7.07 23.37 26.84
N SER A 330 7.71 22.21 27.05
CA SER A 330 7.39 20.96 26.36
C SER A 330 6.07 20.37 26.85
N HIS A 331 5.46 19.48 26.08
CA HIS A 331 4.21 18.82 26.46
C HIS A 331 4.35 18.01 27.77
N ASN A 332 3.35 18.09 28.65
CA ASN A 332 3.33 17.56 30.04
C ASN A 332 4.48 18.03 30.96
N GLN A 333 5.28 19.02 30.58
CA GLN A 333 6.26 19.64 31.47
C GLN A 333 5.54 20.60 32.43
N GLU A 334 5.67 20.41 33.75
CA GLU A 334 5.05 21.33 34.71
C GLU A 334 5.64 22.75 34.55
N ALA A 335 4.74 23.72 34.39
CA ALA A 335 5.11 25.12 34.26
C ALA A 335 5.61 25.70 35.59
N ASP A 336 6.67 26.51 35.55
CA ASP A 336 7.24 27.18 36.72
C ASP A 336 6.68 28.61 36.87
N PRO A 337 5.92 28.94 37.94
CA PRO A 337 5.31 30.27 38.08
C PRO A 337 6.37 31.38 38.19
N GLU A 338 7.60 31.08 38.65
CA GLU A 338 8.71 32.04 38.67
C GLU A 338 9.29 32.36 37.29
N LYS A 339 8.94 31.58 36.25
CA LYS A 339 9.25 31.91 34.85
C LYS A 339 8.17 32.74 34.16
N SER A 340 6.95 32.82 34.72
CA SER A 340 5.83 33.58 34.14
C SER A 340 5.71 35.03 34.64
N VAL A 341 5.96 35.29 35.93
CA VAL A 341 5.87 36.63 36.55
C VAL A 341 7.25 37.16 36.91
N ASP A 342 7.49 38.46 36.77
CA ASP A 342 8.74 39.09 37.20
C ASP A 342 8.70 39.57 38.66
N LYS A 343 9.71 39.12 39.43
CA LYS A 343 9.92 39.51 40.82
C LYS A 343 10.82 40.75 40.96
N THR A 344 11.51 41.23 39.91
CA THR A 344 12.55 42.28 40.07
C THR A 344 12.06 43.59 40.67
N LYS A 345 10.78 43.91 40.50
CA LYS A 345 10.12 45.12 41.02
C LYS A 345 9.31 44.88 42.31
N LEU A 346 9.17 43.64 42.75
CA LEU A 346 8.37 43.23 43.91
C LEU A 346 9.23 43.20 45.19
N PRO A 347 8.64 43.35 46.38
CA PRO A 347 9.40 43.40 47.62
C PRO A 347 10.06 42.05 47.94
N ALA A 348 11.25 42.10 48.55
CA ALA A 348 12.01 40.90 48.89
C ALA A 348 11.23 40.02 49.89
N GLY A 349 11.05 38.74 49.55
CA GLY A 349 10.19 37.80 50.28
C GLY A 349 8.88 37.47 49.56
N THR A 350 8.52 38.18 48.48
CA THR A 350 7.36 37.85 47.64
C THR A 350 7.48 36.44 47.06
N SER A 351 6.44 35.63 47.27
CA SER A 351 6.33 34.27 46.74
C SER A 351 5.34 34.21 45.58
N LEU A 352 5.55 33.24 44.68
CA LEU A 352 4.70 32.96 43.54
C LEU A 352 4.32 31.49 43.59
N ALA A 353 3.03 31.19 43.45
CA ALA A 353 2.52 29.82 43.34
C ALA A 353 1.43 29.78 42.28
N TRP A 354 1.21 28.63 41.64
CA TRP A 354 -0.02 28.43 40.89
C TRP A 354 -1.20 28.33 41.85
N LYS A 355 -2.33 28.93 41.48
CA LYS A 355 -3.61 28.69 42.13
C LYS A 355 -4.06 27.26 41.82
N ASP A 356 -4.37 26.46 42.83
CA ASP A 356 -4.50 24.99 42.70
C ASP A 356 -5.42 24.54 41.54
N ASP A 357 -6.65 25.08 41.48
CA ASP A 357 -7.63 24.76 40.44
C ASP A 357 -7.39 25.46 39.08
N HIS A 358 -6.34 26.28 38.97
CA HIS A 358 -6.06 27.14 37.80
C HIS A 358 -4.58 27.08 37.36
N LYS A 359 -3.94 25.90 37.51
CA LYS A 359 -2.68 25.59 36.82
C LYS A 359 -2.90 25.61 35.29
N PRO A 360 -1.92 26.07 34.49
CA PRO A 360 -2.00 25.99 33.04
C PRO A 360 -1.96 24.51 32.59
N ASP A 361 -2.84 24.13 31.68
CA ASP A 361 -2.95 22.75 31.20
C ASP A 361 -1.84 22.41 30.19
N THR A 362 -0.71 21.91 30.68
CA THR A 362 0.42 21.52 29.84
C THR A 362 0.22 20.20 29.08
N SER A 363 -0.95 19.57 29.17
CA SER A 363 -1.32 18.36 28.40
C SER A 363 -1.96 18.68 27.04
N HIS A 364 -2.25 19.95 26.74
CA HIS A 364 -2.74 20.38 25.42
C HIS A 364 -1.82 21.47 24.83
N PRO A 365 -1.39 21.35 23.56
CA PRO A 365 -0.45 22.29 22.95
C PRO A 365 -1.08 23.66 22.68
N GLY A 366 -0.24 24.65 22.41
CA GLY A 366 -0.64 26.04 22.17
C GLY A 366 -0.62 26.92 23.41
N ASN A 367 -1.38 28.02 23.41
CA ASN A 367 -1.36 29.03 24.46
C ASN A 367 -2.34 28.69 25.59
N GLN A 368 -1.81 28.32 26.76
CA GLN A 368 -2.57 27.86 27.92
C GLN A 368 -2.55 28.89 29.03
N THR A 369 -3.72 29.24 29.57
CA THR A 369 -3.85 30.23 30.65
C THR A 369 -3.75 29.59 32.02
N GLY A 370 -2.91 30.15 32.90
CA GLY A 370 -2.87 29.81 34.32
C GLY A 370 -3.03 31.06 35.19
N ILE A 371 -3.33 30.86 36.48
CA ILE A 371 -3.36 31.95 37.48
C ILE A 371 -2.24 31.74 38.49
N VAL A 372 -1.33 32.70 38.56
CA VAL A 372 -0.29 32.80 39.59
C VAL A 372 -0.84 33.63 40.75
N VAL A 373 -0.83 33.07 41.96
CA VAL A 373 -1.05 33.82 43.20
C VAL A 373 0.26 34.48 43.57
N VAL A 374 0.27 35.81 43.56
CA VAL A 374 1.38 36.62 44.08
C VAL A 374 1.10 36.88 45.56
N THR A 375 1.99 36.42 46.45
CA THR A 375 1.82 36.62 47.91
C THR A 375 2.98 37.44 48.45
N TYR A 376 2.64 38.61 49.01
CA TYR A 376 3.57 39.62 49.49
C TYR A 376 4.04 39.33 50.93
N PRO A 377 5.22 39.86 51.34
CA PRO A 377 5.74 39.75 52.71
C PRO A 377 4.79 40.18 53.83
N ASP A 378 3.86 41.10 53.57
CA ASP A 378 2.85 41.56 54.54
C ASP A 378 1.65 40.61 54.71
N GLY A 379 1.64 39.47 53.99
CA GLY A 379 0.56 38.48 53.99
C GLY A 379 -0.59 38.79 53.04
N THR A 380 -0.54 39.89 52.28
CA THR A 380 -1.53 40.21 51.24
C THR A 380 -1.22 39.45 49.96
N SER A 381 -2.23 39.24 49.11
CA SER A 381 -2.07 38.53 47.84
C SER A 381 -3.03 39.00 46.75
N GLU A 382 -2.66 38.70 45.50
CA GLU A 382 -3.46 38.96 44.31
C GLU A 382 -3.32 37.83 43.26
N ASP A 383 -4.32 37.70 42.39
CA ASP A 383 -4.37 36.71 41.31
C ASP A 383 -3.90 37.34 39.99
N VAL A 384 -2.83 36.80 39.39
CA VAL A 384 -2.30 37.25 38.09
C VAL A 384 -2.54 36.18 37.04
N THR A 385 -3.31 36.52 36.00
CA THR A 385 -3.48 35.62 34.84
C THR A 385 -2.26 35.70 33.93
N VAL A 386 -1.68 34.55 33.58
CA VAL A 386 -0.51 34.42 32.70
C VAL A 386 -0.80 33.41 31.59
N THR A 387 -0.06 33.52 30.49
CA THR A 387 -0.10 32.55 29.39
C THR A 387 1.22 31.79 29.33
N VAL A 388 1.14 30.47 29.26
CA VAL A 388 2.26 29.56 29.00
C VAL A 388 2.05 28.94 27.62
N LYS A 389 3.07 28.99 26.76
CA LYS A 389 3.05 28.32 25.47
C LYS A 389 3.52 26.88 25.62
N VAL A 390 2.66 25.93 25.31
CA VAL A 390 2.97 24.49 25.26
C VAL A 390 3.30 24.13 23.82
N LYS A 391 4.41 23.42 23.60
CA LYS A 391 4.81 22.96 22.27
C LYS A 391 3.95 21.80 21.76
N GLU A 392 3.75 21.76 20.45
CA GLU A 392 3.20 20.60 19.74
C GLU A 392 4.24 19.48 19.67
N GLN A 393 3.85 18.22 19.91
CA GLN A 393 4.79 17.10 19.91
C GLN A 393 5.46 16.89 18.54
N LYS A 394 4.76 17.16 17.43
CA LYS A 394 5.34 17.15 16.07
C LYS A 394 6.51 18.15 15.88
N ASP A 395 6.61 19.18 16.72
CA ASP A 395 7.70 20.17 16.67
C ASP A 395 8.90 19.75 17.55
N GLU A 396 8.73 18.73 18.41
CA GLU A 396 9.76 18.20 19.32
C GLU A 396 10.32 16.84 18.87
N TYR A 397 9.51 16.03 18.20
CA TYR A 397 9.86 14.70 17.69
C TYR A 397 9.87 14.71 16.16
N GLN A 398 10.78 13.95 15.55
CA GLN A 398 10.78 13.71 14.10
C GLN A 398 10.64 12.20 13.82
N PRO A 399 9.69 11.78 12.97
CA PRO A 399 9.48 10.38 12.61
C PRO A 399 10.56 9.90 11.64
N GLU A 400 11.35 8.92 12.07
CA GLU A 400 12.37 8.29 11.23
C GLU A 400 11.79 7.11 10.43
N LEU A 401 12.27 6.92 9.20
CA LEU A 401 11.89 5.77 8.38
C LEU A 401 12.69 4.52 8.79
N LYS A 402 12.07 3.35 8.64
CA LYS A 402 12.76 2.07 8.85
C LYS A 402 13.64 1.72 7.64
N ASP A 403 14.86 1.29 7.93
CA ASP A 403 15.86 0.78 6.99
C ASP A 403 16.23 -0.67 7.39
N PRO A 404 16.07 -1.69 6.52
CA PRO A 404 15.51 -1.62 5.17
C PRO A 404 14.05 -1.18 5.14
N GLN A 405 13.68 -0.51 4.04
CA GLN A 405 12.30 -0.15 3.74
C GLN A 405 11.42 -1.41 3.67
N GLN A 406 10.14 -1.25 4.02
CA GLN A 406 9.18 -2.35 4.10
C GLN A 406 9.00 -3.04 2.73
N GLU A 407 9.18 -4.36 2.71
CA GLU A 407 8.88 -5.21 1.55
C GLU A 407 7.61 -6.05 1.79
N VAL A 408 6.75 -6.17 0.77
CA VAL A 408 5.48 -6.93 0.82
C VAL A 408 5.27 -7.76 -0.45
N SER A 409 4.49 -8.83 -0.34
CA SER A 409 4.00 -9.59 -1.50
C SER A 409 2.91 -8.81 -2.25
N HIS A 410 2.66 -9.17 -3.52
CA HIS A 410 1.60 -8.53 -4.32
C HIS A 410 0.21 -8.67 -3.66
N ASN A 411 -0.57 -7.59 -3.66
CA ASN A 411 -1.86 -7.42 -2.97
C ASN A 411 -1.85 -7.65 -1.44
N GLN A 412 -0.69 -7.76 -0.80
CA GLN A 412 -0.59 -7.79 0.66
C GLN A 412 -0.65 -6.35 1.20
N GLU A 413 -1.72 -5.99 1.93
CA GLU A 413 -1.85 -4.65 2.51
C GLU A 413 -0.62 -4.30 3.38
N ALA A 414 -0.04 -3.13 3.11
CA ALA A 414 1.13 -2.64 3.82
C ALA A 414 0.77 -2.23 5.27
N ASP A 415 1.65 -2.53 6.22
CA ASP A 415 1.49 -2.16 7.63
C ASP A 415 2.29 -0.87 7.93
N PRO A 416 1.65 0.26 8.30
CA PRO A 416 2.36 1.51 8.51
C PRO A 416 3.34 1.44 9.70
N GLU A 417 3.13 0.54 10.67
CA GLU A 417 4.08 0.29 11.76
C GLU A 417 5.37 -0.42 11.31
N LYS A 418 5.41 -0.96 10.09
CA LYS A 418 6.64 -1.49 9.46
C LYS A 418 7.41 -0.46 8.64
N SER A 419 6.77 0.67 8.27
CA SER A 419 7.40 1.72 7.46
C SER A 419 8.08 2.83 8.30
N VAL A 420 7.44 3.29 9.39
CA VAL A 420 7.97 4.37 10.27
C VAL A 420 8.44 3.76 11.59
N ASP A 421 9.53 4.27 12.16
CA ASP A 421 9.99 3.84 13.49
C ASP A 421 9.33 4.63 14.64
N LYS A 422 8.86 3.87 15.64
CA LYS A 422 8.26 4.39 16.87
C LYS A 422 9.27 4.51 18.03
N THR A 423 10.48 3.95 17.92
CA THR A 423 11.40 3.87 19.10
C THR A 423 11.81 5.22 19.68
N LYS A 424 11.81 6.28 18.85
CA LYS A 424 12.12 7.66 19.23
C LYS A 424 10.88 8.54 19.46
N LEU A 425 9.68 8.01 19.20
CA LEU A 425 8.41 8.74 19.30
C LEU A 425 7.76 8.52 20.68
N PRO A 426 6.93 9.45 21.17
CA PRO A 426 6.35 9.36 22.50
C PRO A 426 5.34 8.23 22.64
N ALA A 427 5.22 7.70 23.87
CA ALA A 427 4.36 6.57 24.16
C ALA A 427 2.88 6.92 23.94
N GLY A 428 2.26 6.28 22.95
CA GLY A 428 0.88 6.52 22.52
C GLY A 428 0.74 7.00 21.08
N THR A 429 1.83 7.36 20.40
CA THR A 429 1.80 7.71 18.97
C THR A 429 1.21 6.57 18.12
N SER A 430 0.17 6.91 17.35
CA SER A 430 -0.46 6.03 16.37
C SER A 430 0.05 6.33 14.96
N LEU A 431 0.01 5.31 14.10
CA LEU A 431 0.38 5.41 12.69
C LEU A 431 -0.80 4.85 11.89
N ALA A 432 -1.23 5.58 10.87
CA ALA A 432 -2.25 5.14 9.93
C ALA A 432 -1.83 5.51 8.51
N TRP A 433 -2.30 4.76 7.51
CA TRP A 433 -2.25 5.28 6.14
C TRP A 433 -3.26 6.41 5.99
N LYS A 434 -2.88 7.49 5.32
CA LYS A 434 -3.81 8.51 4.84
C LYS A 434 -4.72 7.88 3.78
N ASP A 435 -6.04 7.95 3.94
CA ASP A 435 -7.00 7.10 3.20
C ASP A 435 -6.79 7.12 1.68
N ASP A 436 -6.73 8.31 1.07
CA ASP A 436 -6.53 8.47 -0.38
C ASP A 436 -5.07 8.26 -0.85
N HIS A 437 -4.13 7.96 0.06
CA HIS A 437 -2.69 7.86 -0.20
C HIS A 437 -2.07 6.59 0.42
N LYS A 438 -2.84 5.50 0.51
CA LYS A 438 -2.32 4.15 0.73
C LYS A 438 -1.36 3.77 -0.43
N PRO A 439 -0.24 3.07 -0.16
CA PRO A 439 0.65 2.60 -1.22
C PRO A 439 -0.05 1.53 -2.07
N ASP A 440 0.09 1.60 -3.39
CA ASP A 440 -0.58 0.68 -4.30
C ASP A 440 0.11 -0.69 -4.35
N THR A 441 -0.33 -1.60 -3.49
CA THR A 441 0.21 -2.98 -3.42
C THR A 441 -0.19 -3.87 -4.59
N SER A 442 -0.96 -3.37 -5.58
CA SER A 442 -1.35 -4.13 -6.77
C SER A 442 -0.36 -4.02 -7.94
N HIS A 443 0.59 -3.08 -7.89
CA HIS A 443 1.65 -2.95 -8.89
C HIS A 443 3.03 -3.19 -8.26
N PRO A 444 3.89 -4.04 -8.86
CA PRO A 444 5.19 -4.38 -8.29
C PRO A 444 6.19 -3.21 -8.38
N GLY A 445 7.26 -3.28 -7.58
CA GLY A 445 8.29 -2.24 -7.49
C GLY A 445 8.11 -1.31 -6.29
N ASN A 446 8.68 -0.10 -6.38
CA ASN A 446 8.70 0.86 -5.27
C ASN A 446 7.46 1.76 -5.32
N GLN A 447 6.57 1.58 -4.35
CA GLN A 447 5.28 2.29 -4.25
C GLN A 447 5.28 3.29 -3.11
N THR A 448 4.87 4.52 -3.37
CA THR A 448 4.81 5.58 -2.35
C THR A 448 3.46 5.58 -1.64
N GLY A 449 3.49 5.69 -0.31
CA GLY A 449 2.30 5.95 0.50
C GLY A 449 2.56 7.06 1.53
N ILE A 450 1.51 7.64 2.09
CA ILE A 450 1.62 8.64 3.17
C ILE A 450 1.11 8.04 4.47
N VAL A 451 1.99 7.96 5.46
CA VAL A 451 1.66 7.61 6.85
C VAL A 451 1.33 8.89 7.61
N VAL A 452 0.12 8.98 8.16
CA VAL A 452 -0.23 9.99 9.16
C VAL A 452 0.37 9.54 10.49
N VAL A 453 1.27 10.35 11.05
CA VAL A 453 1.80 10.17 12.40
C VAL A 453 0.95 11.03 13.33
N THR A 454 0.22 10.41 14.25
CA THR A 454 -0.64 11.13 15.20
C THR A 454 -0.11 10.95 16.62
N TYR A 455 0.23 12.07 17.25
CA TYR A 455 0.85 12.14 18.57
C TYR A 455 -0.19 12.09 19.71
N PRO A 456 0.21 11.66 20.92
CA PRO A 456 -0.63 11.68 22.12
C PRO A 456 -1.30 13.02 22.47
N ASP A 457 -0.78 14.15 21.98
CA ASP A 457 -1.34 15.49 22.20
C ASP A 457 -2.43 15.90 21.19
N GLY A 458 -2.76 15.00 20.25
CA GLY A 458 -3.72 15.24 19.18
C GLY A 458 -3.14 15.92 17.93
N THR A 459 -1.84 16.26 17.93
CA THR A 459 -1.17 16.81 16.74
C THR A 459 -0.80 15.69 15.77
N SER A 460 -0.62 16.04 14.49
CA SER A 460 -0.25 15.07 13.46
C SER A 460 0.54 15.68 12.32
N GLU A 461 1.33 14.84 11.64
CA GLU A 461 2.08 15.16 10.43
C GLU A 461 1.99 14.04 9.38
N ASP A 462 2.22 14.39 8.11
CA ASP A 462 2.21 13.47 6.97
C ASP A 462 3.65 13.05 6.62
N VAL A 463 3.93 11.75 6.65
CA VAL A 463 5.24 11.18 6.30
C VAL A 463 5.13 10.33 5.04
N THR A 464 5.79 10.76 3.97
CA THR A 464 5.90 9.96 2.74
C THR A 464 6.89 8.81 2.95
N VAL A 465 6.44 7.59 2.68
CA VAL A 465 7.25 6.36 2.79
C VAL A 465 7.21 5.57 1.48
N THR A 466 8.23 4.74 1.25
CA THR A 466 8.26 3.79 0.13
C THR A 466 8.07 2.38 0.66
N VAL A 467 7.12 1.65 0.07
CA VAL A 467 6.93 0.21 0.27
C VAL A 467 7.36 -0.50 -1.02
N LYS A 468 8.21 -1.52 -0.91
CA LYS A 468 8.60 -2.35 -2.05
C LYS A 468 7.63 -3.52 -2.19
N VAL A 469 6.90 -3.56 -3.30
CA VAL A 469 6.03 -4.67 -3.68
C VAL A 469 6.83 -5.64 -4.55
N LYS A 470 6.79 -6.93 -4.23
CA LYS A 470 7.49 -7.97 -4.99
C LYS A 470 6.81 -8.27 -6.33
N GLU A 471 7.63 -8.58 -7.33
CA GLU A 471 7.18 -9.15 -8.61
C GLU A 471 6.73 -10.60 -8.40
N GLN A 472 5.60 -11.01 -8.99
CA GLN A 472 5.08 -12.36 -8.82
C GLN A 472 6.04 -13.44 -9.38
N LYS A 473 6.78 -13.14 -10.45
CA LYS A 473 7.84 -14.04 -10.99
C LYS A 473 8.97 -14.34 -9.98
N ASP A 474 9.15 -13.50 -8.96
CA ASP A 474 10.17 -13.70 -7.91
C ASP A 474 9.62 -14.54 -6.73
N GLU A 475 8.29 -14.68 -6.62
CA GLU A 475 7.61 -15.46 -5.57
C GLU A 475 7.12 -16.84 -6.05
N TYR A 476 6.74 -16.94 -7.32
CA TYR A 476 6.24 -18.17 -7.96
C TYR A 476 7.26 -18.70 -8.97
N GLN A 477 7.40 -20.02 -9.05
CA GLN A 477 8.22 -20.67 -10.09
C GLN A 477 7.35 -21.60 -10.95
N PRO A 478 7.36 -21.45 -12.28
CA PRO A 478 6.58 -22.28 -13.19
C PRO A 478 7.18 -23.67 -13.33
N GLU A 479 6.42 -24.69 -12.92
CA GLU A 479 6.82 -26.09 -13.05
C GLU A 479 6.42 -26.67 -14.42
N LEU A 480 7.23 -27.57 -14.96
CA LEU A 480 6.93 -28.28 -16.20
C LEU A 480 6.01 -29.47 -15.93
N LYS A 481 5.13 -29.80 -16.87
CA LYS A 481 4.30 -31.01 -16.81
C LYS A 481 5.10 -32.26 -17.16
N ASP A 482 4.95 -33.29 -16.33
CA ASP A 482 5.49 -34.63 -16.50
C ASP A 482 4.31 -35.64 -16.53
N PRO A 483 4.12 -36.43 -17.61
CA PRO A 483 4.92 -36.48 -18.83
C PRO A 483 4.87 -35.18 -19.64
N GLN A 484 5.97 -34.90 -20.35
CA GLN A 484 6.05 -33.83 -21.33
C GLN A 484 4.97 -34.00 -22.42
N GLN A 485 4.51 -32.88 -22.96
CA GLN A 485 3.46 -32.86 -23.96
C GLN A 485 3.86 -33.61 -25.23
N GLU A 486 2.99 -34.52 -25.69
CA GLU A 486 3.14 -35.23 -26.96
C GLU A 486 2.06 -34.77 -27.96
N VAL A 487 2.45 -34.56 -29.22
CA VAL A 487 1.57 -34.11 -30.32
C VAL A 487 1.81 -34.91 -31.60
N SER A 488 0.80 -34.96 -32.46
CA SER A 488 0.92 -35.49 -33.82
C SER A 488 1.67 -34.51 -34.74
N HIS A 489 2.17 -34.99 -35.88
CA HIS A 489 2.89 -34.15 -36.83
C HIS A 489 2.04 -32.97 -37.36
N ASN A 490 2.60 -31.76 -37.42
CA ASN A 490 1.94 -30.48 -37.72
C ASN A 490 0.75 -30.10 -36.81
N GLN A 491 0.54 -30.79 -35.68
CA GLN A 491 -0.47 -30.38 -34.70
C GLN A 491 0.11 -29.27 -33.81
N GLU A 492 -0.45 -28.06 -33.85
CA GLU A 492 0.04 -26.95 -33.00
C GLU A 492 0.00 -27.33 -31.52
N ALA A 493 1.13 -27.13 -30.85
CA ALA A 493 1.28 -27.41 -29.43
C ALA A 493 0.50 -26.38 -28.59
N ASP A 494 -0.21 -26.85 -27.56
CA ASP A 494 -0.88 -26.00 -26.57
C ASP A 494 0.07 -25.68 -25.38
N PRO A 495 0.42 -24.42 -25.11
CA PRO A 495 1.36 -24.09 -24.03
C PRO A 495 0.81 -24.44 -22.64
N GLU A 496 -0.51 -24.49 -22.45
CA GLU A 496 -1.13 -24.93 -21.20
C GLU A 496 -1.00 -26.44 -20.96
N LYS A 497 -0.58 -27.23 -21.95
CA LYS A 497 -0.21 -28.64 -21.78
C LYS A 497 1.26 -28.85 -21.43
N SER A 498 2.11 -27.85 -21.60
CA SER A 498 3.56 -27.91 -21.30
C SER A 498 3.94 -27.41 -19.90
N VAL A 499 3.32 -26.32 -19.41
CA VAL A 499 3.59 -25.73 -18.08
C VAL A 499 2.42 -25.98 -17.14
N ASP A 500 2.69 -26.18 -15.85
CA ASP A 500 1.64 -26.33 -14.83
C ASP A 500 1.24 -24.99 -14.19
N LYS A 501 -0.06 -24.68 -14.28
CA LYS A 501 -0.67 -23.52 -13.64
C LYS A 501 -1.12 -23.78 -12.20
N THR A 502 -1.15 -25.03 -11.70
CA THR A 502 -1.80 -25.32 -10.40
C THR A 502 -1.16 -24.64 -9.19
N LYS A 503 0.11 -24.26 -9.29
CA LYS A 503 0.88 -23.53 -8.26
C LYS A 503 1.03 -22.03 -8.56
N LEU A 504 0.56 -21.56 -9.72
CA LEU A 504 0.66 -20.17 -10.16
C LEU A 504 -0.60 -19.38 -9.76
N PRO A 505 -0.50 -18.06 -9.59
CA PRO A 505 -1.62 -17.24 -9.13
C PRO A 505 -2.78 -17.18 -10.14
N ALA A 506 -3.99 -16.99 -9.63
CA ALA A 506 -5.20 -16.96 -10.44
C ALA A 506 -5.18 -15.76 -11.41
N GLY A 507 -5.20 -16.06 -12.71
CA GLY A 507 -5.08 -15.08 -13.79
C GLY A 507 -3.80 -15.20 -14.61
N THR A 508 -2.81 -16.00 -14.19
CA THR A 508 -1.60 -16.26 -15.00
C THR A 508 -1.96 -16.83 -16.38
N SER A 509 -1.45 -16.18 -17.42
CA SER A 509 -1.59 -16.59 -18.81
C SER A 509 -0.29 -17.26 -19.29
N LEU A 510 -0.44 -18.15 -20.28
CA LEU A 510 0.66 -18.84 -20.94
C LEU A 510 0.50 -18.64 -22.44
N ALA A 511 1.56 -18.20 -23.11
CA ALA A 511 1.61 -18.06 -24.56
C ALA A 511 2.92 -18.61 -25.09
N TRP A 512 2.96 -19.10 -26.32
CA TRP A 512 4.25 -19.27 -26.99
C TRP A 512 4.85 -17.91 -27.30
N LYS A 513 6.15 -17.77 -27.07
CA LYS A 513 6.93 -16.65 -27.61
C LYS A 513 6.97 -16.77 -29.13
N ASP A 514 6.57 -15.73 -29.85
CA ASP A 514 6.26 -15.82 -31.29
C ASP A 514 7.37 -16.47 -32.13
N ASP A 515 8.61 -15.99 -32.00
CA ASP A 515 9.78 -16.52 -32.73
C ASP A 515 10.31 -17.87 -32.18
N HIS A 516 9.72 -18.42 -31.11
CA HIS A 516 10.20 -19.61 -30.38
C HIS A 516 9.07 -20.62 -30.09
N LYS A 517 8.04 -20.68 -30.95
CA LYS A 517 7.12 -21.83 -31.03
C LYS A 517 7.89 -23.12 -31.32
N PRO A 518 7.52 -24.28 -30.72
CA PRO A 518 8.17 -25.55 -31.02
C PRO A 518 7.84 -26.01 -32.45
N ASP A 519 8.85 -26.50 -33.18
CA ASP A 519 8.69 -26.92 -34.57
C ASP A 519 7.99 -28.28 -34.69
N THR A 520 6.65 -28.25 -34.77
CA THR A 520 5.82 -29.46 -34.91
C THR A 520 5.88 -30.12 -36.30
N SER A 521 6.68 -29.60 -37.23
CA SER A 521 6.87 -30.19 -38.57
C SER A 521 8.00 -31.24 -38.64
N HIS A 522 8.85 -31.34 -37.60
CA HIS A 522 9.91 -32.34 -37.53
C HIS A 522 9.71 -33.27 -36.32
N PRO A 523 9.73 -34.62 -36.50
CA PRO A 523 9.47 -35.57 -35.43
C PRO A 523 10.59 -35.59 -34.37
N GLY A 524 10.25 -36.06 -33.17
CA GLY A 524 11.16 -36.12 -32.02
C GLY A 524 10.93 -35.00 -30.99
N ASN A 525 11.94 -34.73 -30.17
CA ASN A 525 11.85 -33.76 -29.07
C ASN A 525 12.19 -32.34 -29.57
N GLN A 526 11.19 -31.45 -29.57
CA GLN A 526 11.29 -30.08 -30.06
C GLN A 526 11.18 -29.08 -28.91
N THR A 527 12.09 -28.11 -28.87
CA THR A 527 12.10 -27.06 -27.84
C THR A 527 11.25 -25.87 -28.24
N GLY A 528 10.46 -25.34 -27.32
CA GLY A 528 9.78 -24.05 -27.45
C GLY A 528 9.93 -23.21 -26.19
N ILE A 529 9.64 -21.91 -26.28
CA ILE A 529 9.62 -21.01 -25.11
C ILE A 529 8.19 -20.57 -24.85
N VAL A 530 7.69 -20.88 -23.65
CA VAL A 530 6.42 -20.38 -23.13
C VAL A 530 6.72 -19.11 -22.33
N VAL A 531 6.09 -18.00 -22.72
CA VAL A 531 6.02 -16.80 -21.88
C VAL A 531 4.97 -17.04 -20.81
N VAL A 532 5.38 -16.98 -19.55
CA VAL A 532 4.49 -16.97 -18.39
C VAL A 532 4.24 -15.52 -18.03
N THR A 533 2.99 -15.06 -18.12
CA THR A 533 2.63 -13.67 -17.75
C THR A 533 1.68 -13.69 -16.56
N TYR A 534 2.13 -13.07 -15.47
CA TYR A 534 1.46 -13.02 -14.18
C TYR A 534 0.39 -11.90 -14.12
N PRO A 535 -0.61 -12.02 -13.23
CA PRO A 535 -1.63 -11.00 -12.96
C PRO A 535 -1.09 -9.58 -12.65
N ASP A 536 0.14 -9.45 -12.18
CA ASP A 536 0.78 -8.16 -11.89
C ASP A 536 1.47 -7.50 -13.10
N GLY A 537 1.36 -8.12 -14.28
CA GLY A 537 1.99 -7.68 -15.52
C GLY A 537 3.44 -8.14 -15.70
N THR A 538 4.03 -8.82 -14.72
CA THR A 538 5.39 -9.37 -14.83
C THR A 538 5.39 -10.64 -15.68
N SER A 539 6.53 -10.98 -16.28
CA SER A 539 6.65 -12.18 -17.09
C SER A 539 8.06 -12.78 -17.11
N GLU A 540 8.14 -14.06 -17.45
CA GLU A 540 9.38 -14.83 -17.61
C GLU A 540 9.30 -15.82 -18.78
N ASP A 541 10.46 -16.20 -19.32
CA ASP A 541 10.60 -17.16 -20.42
C ASP A 541 10.90 -18.57 -19.87
N VAL A 542 10.00 -19.53 -20.11
CA VAL A 542 10.17 -20.94 -19.71
C VAL A 542 10.45 -21.80 -20.94
N THR A 543 11.64 -22.39 -21.01
CA THR A 543 11.96 -23.37 -22.06
C THR A 543 11.31 -24.71 -21.76
N VAL A 544 10.51 -25.23 -22.69
CA VAL A 544 9.81 -26.52 -22.59
C VAL A 544 10.20 -27.42 -23.75
N THR A 545 9.88 -28.71 -23.63
CA THR A 545 10.05 -29.70 -24.71
C THR A 545 8.71 -30.34 -25.04
N VAL A 546 8.37 -30.35 -26.32
CA VAL A 546 7.21 -31.04 -26.89
C VAL A 546 7.72 -32.21 -27.72
N LYS A 547 7.14 -33.40 -27.54
CA LYS A 547 7.46 -34.58 -28.34
C LYS A 547 6.50 -34.66 -29.54
N VAL A 548 7.05 -34.55 -30.73
CA VAL A 548 6.34 -34.74 -32.01
C VAL A 548 6.47 -36.20 -32.42
N LYS A 549 5.36 -36.85 -32.78
CA LYS A 549 5.36 -38.24 -33.24
C LYS A 549 5.92 -38.40 -34.65
N GLU A 550 6.54 -39.55 -34.90
CA GLU A 550 6.92 -40.02 -36.25
C GLU A 550 5.69 -40.50 -37.01
N GLN A 551 5.54 -40.14 -38.29
CA GLN A 551 4.36 -40.52 -39.08
C GLN A 551 4.23 -42.04 -39.25
N LYS A 552 5.33 -42.79 -39.35
CA LYS A 552 5.33 -44.27 -39.35
C LYS A 552 4.69 -44.91 -38.10
N ASP A 553 4.60 -44.17 -36.99
CA ASP A 553 3.99 -44.65 -35.73
C ASP A 553 2.49 -44.29 -35.67
N GLU A 554 2.01 -43.40 -36.54
CA GLU A 554 0.61 -42.96 -36.64
C GLU A 554 -0.17 -43.59 -37.80
N TYR A 555 0.52 -43.86 -38.91
CA TYR A 555 -0.03 -44.46 -40.13
C TYR A 555 0.47 -45.90 -40.29
N GLN A 556 -0.34 -46.77 -40.90
CA GLN A 556 0.07 -48.12 -41.28
C GLN A 556 -0.21 -48.36 -42.78
N PRO A 557 0.80 -48.81 -43.56
CA PRO A 557 0.65 -49.06 -44.98
C PRO A 557 -0.10 -50.36 -45.25
N GLU A 558 -1.23 -50.26 -45.95
CA GLU A 558 -2.04 -51.41 -46.36
C GLU A 558 -1.61 -51.93 -47.74
N LEU A 559 -1.75 -53.24 -47.95
CA LEU A 559 -1.47 -53.87 -49.25
C LEU A 559 -2.69 -53.76 -50.18
N LYS A 560 -2.45 -53.65 -51.49
CA LYS A 560 -3.54 -53.71 -52.48
C LYS A 560 -4.02 -55.15 -52.70
N ASP A 561 -5.34 -55.30 -52.73
CA ASP A 561 -6.07 -56.52 -53.05
C ASP A 561 -6.99 -56.25 -54.24
N PRO A 562 -6.87 -56.95 -55.38
CA PRO A 562 -5.89 -58.00 -55.67
C PRO A 562 -4.44 -57.51 -55.70
N GLN A 563 -3.52 -58.40 -55.36
CA GLN A 563 -2.07 -58.20 -55.45
C GLN A 563 -1.66 -57.91 -56.91
N GLN A 564 -0.55 -57.18 -57.11
CA GLN A 564 -0.08 -56.83 -58.44
C GLN A 564 0.23 -58.10 -59.27
N GLU A 565 -0.33 -58.17 -60.48
CA GLU A 565 0.01 -59.18 -61.48
C GLU A 565 0.76 -58.55 -62.67
N VAL A 566 1.81 -59.23 -63.15
CA VAL A 566 2.68 -58.78 -64.25
C VAL A 566 2.99 -59.92 -65.23
N SER A 567 3.33 -59.57 -66.48
CA SER A 567 3.88 -60.51 -67.46
C SER A 567 5.35 -60.82 -67.17
N HIS A 568 5.87 -61.89 -67.75
CA HIS A 568 7.26 -62.32 -67.57
C HIS A 568 8.28 -61.22 -68.00
N ASN A 569 9.29 -60.95 -67.17
CA ASN A 569 10.28 -59.86 -67.28
C ASN A 569 9.70 -58.42 -67.32
N GLN A 570 8.42 -58.21 -66.99
CA GLN A 570 7.86 -56.86 -66.82
C GLN A 570 8.20 -56.34 -65.42
N GLU A 571 8.85 -55.17 -65.31
CA GLU A 571 9.18 -54.60 -63.98
C GLU A 571 7.90 -54.28 -63.18
N ALA A 572 7.89 -54.72 -61.92
CA ALA A 572 6.80 -54.47 -60.98
C ALA A 572 6.79 -53.02 -60.47
N ASP A 573 5.65 -52.56 -59.96
CA ASP A 573 5.42 -51.14 -59.63
C ASP A 573 5.03 -51.02 -58.15
N PRO A 574 5.83 -50.32 -57.32
CA PRO A 574 5.57 -50.26 -55.89
C PRO A 574 4.24 -49.55 -55.59
N GLU A 575 3.80 -48.60 -56.45
CA GLU A 575 2.51 -47.92 -56.33
C GLU A 575 1.32 -48.81 -56.71
N LYS A 576 1.54 -49.94 -57.39
CA LYS A 576 0.51 -50.97 -57.62
C LYS A 576 0.46 -52.03 -56.52
N SER A 577 1.44 -52.06 -55.60
CA SER A 577 1.54 -53.08 -54.55
C SER A 577 1.06 -52.60 -53.17
N VAL A 578 1.34 -51.34 -52.80
CA VAL A 578 0.92 -50.72 -51.52
C VAL A 578 -0.14 -49.64 -51.78
N ASP A 579 -1.09 -49.48 -50.86
CA ASP A 579 -2.08 -48.42 -50.94
C ASP A 579 -1.65 -47.12 -50.23
N LYS A 580 -1.81 -46.01 -50.95
CA LYS A 580 -1.55 -44.65 -50.48
C LYS A 580 -2.80 -43.95 -49.94
N THR A 581 -4.02 -44.47 -50.14
CA THR A 581 -5.26 -43.72 -49.82
C THR A 581 -5.39 -43.32 -48.35
N LYS A 582 -4.80 -44.09 -47.44
CA LYS A 582 -4.78 -43.85 -45.98
C LYS A 582 -3.49 -43.22 -45.47
N LEU A 583 -2.50 -42.98 -46.35
CA LEU A 583 -1.19 -42.44 -46.00
C LEU A 583 -1.15 -40.92 -46.25
N PRO A 584 -0.33 -40.15 -45.52
CA PRO A 584 -0.31 -38.70 -45.63
C PRO A 584 0.20 -38.22 -46.99
N ALA A 585 -0.35 -37.10 -47.47
CA ALA A 585 -0.05 -36.55 -48.78
C ALA A 585 1.44 -36.19 -48.90
N GLY A 586 2.10 -36.72 -49.94
CA GLY A 586 3.55 -36.65 -50.13
C GLY A 586 4.29 -37.95 -49.84
N THR A 587 3.63 -38.97 -49.27
CA THR A 587 4.21 -40.30 -49.07
C THR A 587 4.69 -40.90 -50.40
N SER A 588 5.95 -41.32 -50.42
CA SER A 588 6.60 -41.94 -51.58
C SER A 588 6.79 -43.44 -51.34
N LEU A 589 6.81 -44.21 -52.44
CA LEU A 589 7.00 -45.65 -52.44
C LEU A 589 8.12 -45.99 -53.42
N ALA A 590 9.09 -46.78 -52.99
CA ALA A 590 10.17 -47.26 -53.84
C ALA A 590 10.43 -48.74 -53.58
N TRP A 591 10.87 -49.50 -54.59
CA TRP A 591 11.47 -50.80 -54.32
C TRP A 591 12.79 -50.60 -53.57
N LYS A 592 13.00 -51.36 -52.49
CA LYS A 592 14.30 -51.46 -51.84
C LYS A 592 15.29 -52.12 -52.80
N ASP A 593 16.43 -51.49 -53.06
CA ASP A 593 17.31 -51.84 -54.19
C ASP A 593 17.65 -53.34 -54.29
N ASP A 594 18.13 -53.95 -53.20
CA ASP A 594 18.50 -55.36 -53.13
C ASP A 594 17.30 -56.33 -53.02
N HIS A 595 16.06 -55.82 -52.96
CA HIS A 595 14.84 -56.60 -52.66
C HIS A 595 13.68 -56.26 -53.64
N LYS A 596 14.00 -55.93 -54.89
CA LYS A 596 13.04 -55.94 -56.00
C LYS A 596 12.49 -57.37 -56.21
N PRO A 597 11.19 -57.54 -56.55
CA PRO A 597 10.64 -58.87 -56.85
C PRO A 597 11.22 -59.40 -58.18
N ASP A 598 11.55 -60.70 -58.21
CA ASP A 598 12.14 -61.35 -59.38
C ASP A 598 11.07 -61.68 -60.44
N THR A 599 10.89 -60.78 -61.40
CA THR A 599 9.90 -60.96 -62.48
C THR A 599 10.36 -61.88 -63.61
N SER A 600 11.52 -62.53 -63.48
CA SER A 600 12.04 -63.50 -64.46
C SER A 600 11.57 -64.95 -64.22
N HIS A 601 10.96 -65.24 -63.07
CA HIS A 601 10.41 -66.56 -62.75
C HIS A 601 8.89 -66.49 -62.49
N PRO A 602 8.06 -67.33 -63.14
CA PRO A 602 6.61 -67.31 -62.97
C PRO A 602 6.17 -67.71 -61.55
N GLY A 603 4.97 -67.28 -61.15
CA GLY A 603 4.40 -67.52 -59.82
C GLY A 603 4.47 -66.31 -58.89
N ASN A 604 4.33 -66.54 -57.58
CA ASN A 604 4.29 -65.47 -56.57
C ASN A 604 5.70 -65.11 -56.09
N GLN A 605 6.09 -63.86 -56.30
CA GLN A 605 7.44 -63.33 -56.03
C GLN A 605 7.37 -62.23 -54.98
N THR A 606 8.23 -62.29 -53.97
CA THR A 606 8.26 -61.31 -52.88
C THR A 606 9.21 -60.16 -53.18
N GLY A 607 8.78 -58.93 -52.88
CA GLY A 607 9.63 -57.74 -52.88
C GLY A 607 9.43 -56.90 -51.62
N ILE A 608 10.33 -55.97 -51.34
CA ILE A 608 10.19 -54.99 -50.25
C ILE A 608 10.01 -53.59 -50.84
N VAL A 609 8.91 -52.95 -50.47
CA VAL A 609 8.63 -51.54 -50.76
C VAL A 609 9.06 -50.72 -49.54
N VAL A 610 9.95 -49.75 -49.73
CA VAL A 610 10.21 -48.71 -48.73
C VAL A 610 9.10 -47.68 -48.83
N VAL A 611 8.38 -47.49 -47.72
CA VAL A 611 7.41 -46.40 -47.56
C VAL A 611 8.14 -45.25 -46.89
N THR A 612 8.21 -44.10 -47.55
CA THR A 612 8.87 -42.90 -47.00
C THR A 612 7.86 -41.77 -46.87
N TYR A 613 7.65 -41.35 -45.62
CA TYR A 613 6.66 -40.36 -45.20
C TYR A 613 7.15 -38.92 -45.42
N PRO A 614 6.23 -37.94 -45.56
CA PRO A 614 6.54 -36.51 -45.64
C PRO A 614 7.46 -35.94 -44.54
N ASP A 615 7.48 -36.55 -43.36
CA ASP A 615 8.34 -36.13 -42.23
C ASP A 615 9.78 -36.69 -42.30
N GLY A 616 10.11 -37.42 -43.36
CA GLY A 616 11.41 -38.06 -43.58
C GLY A 616 11.54 -39.43 -42.91
N THR A 617 10.55 -39.91 -42.17
CA THR A 617 10.54 -41.25 -41.58
C THR A 617 10.21 -42.31 -42.64
N SER A 618 10.62 -43.55 -42.41
CA SER A 618 10.37 -44.64 -43.36
C SER A 618 10.31 -46.03 -42.71
N GLU A 619 9.67 -46.96 -43.41
CA GLU A 619 9.51 -48.36 -43.02
C GLU A 619 9.58 -49.32 -44.23
N ASP A 620 9.88 -50.60 -43.96
CA ASP A 620 9.97 -51.67 -44.95
C ASP A 620 8.69 -52.51 -45.00
N VAL A 621 7.96 -52.47 -46.12
CA VAL A 621 6.74 -53.28 -46.33
C VAL A 621 7.04 -54.43 -47.29
N THR A 622 6.83 -55.68 -46.84
CA THR A 622 6.94 -56.86 -47.71
C THR A 622 5.66 -57.06 -48.51
N VAL A 623 5.79 -57.16 -49.83
CA VAL A 623 4.67 -57.34 -50.77
C VAL A 623 4.88 -58.58 -51.64
N THR A 624 3.82 -59.07 -52.28
CA THR A 624 3.87 -60.17 -53.25
C THR A 624 3.38 -59.68 -54.61
N VAL A 625 4.10 -60.01 -55.66
CA VAL A 625 3.77 -59.77 -57.07
C VAL A 625 3.61 -61.11 -57.77
N LYS A 626 2.54 -61.30 -58.53
CA LYS A 626 2.29 -62.52 -59.32
C LYS A 626 2.82 -62.34 -60.74
N VAL A 627 3.73 -63.21 -61.14
CA VAL A 627 4.30 -63.27 -62.50
C VAL A 627 3.59 -64.36 -63.28
N LYS A 628 3.16 -64.06 -64.51
CA LYS A 628 2.47 -65.03 -65.38
C LYS A 628 3.41 -66.07 -66.00
N GLU A 629 2.87 -67.24 -66.28
CA GLU A 629 3.49 -68.31 -67.06
C GLU A 629 3.37 -68.02 -68.56
N GLN A 630 4.45 -68.26 -69.33
CA GLN A 630 4.46 -67.97 -70.77
C GLN A 630 3.48 -68.84 -71.57
N LYS A 631 3.24 -70.10 -71.15
CA LYS A 631 2.20 -70.95 -71.76
C LYS A 631 0.77 -70.40 -71.63
N ASP A 632 0.53 -69.47 -70.70
CA ASP A 632 -0.77 -68.82 -70.51
C ASP A 632 -0.89 -67.51 -71.33
N GLU A 633 0.24 -66.98 -71.84
CA GLU A 633 0.31 -65.76 -72.67
C GLU A 633 0.50 -66.05 -74.17
N TYR A 634 1.12 -67.17 -74.52
CA TYR A 634 1.41 -67.59 -75.89
C TYR A 634 0.63 -68.87 -76.25
N GLN A 635 0.27 -69.05 -77.52
CA GLN A 635 -0.35 -70.27 -78.03
C GLN A 635 0.35 -70.77 -79.30
N PRO A 636 0.67 -72.07 -79.40
CA PRO A 636 1.37 -72.65 -80.55
C PRO A 636 0.43 -72.91 -81.73
N GLU A 637 0.79 -72.38 -82.90
CA GLU A 637 0.05 -72.56 -84.14
C GLU A 637 0.66 -73.70 -85.00
N LEU A 638 -0.18 -74.38 -85.79
CA LEU A 638 0.26 -75.44 -86.70
C LEU A 638 0.69 -74.87 -88.06
N LYS A 639 1.61 -75.56 -88.73
CA LYS A 639 2.03 -75.21 -90.10
C LYS A 639 1.05 -75.78 -91.15
N ASP A 640 0.70 -74.92 -92.10
CA ASP A 640 -0.12 -75.23 -93.28
C ASP A 640 0.69 -74.87 -94.56
N PRO A 641 0.91 -75.79 -95.51
CA PRO A 641 0.51 -77.20 -95.50
C PRO A 641 1.19 -78.03 -94.40
N GLN A 642 0.47 -79.05 -93.92
CA GLN A 642 0.99 -80.07 -93.00
C GLN A 642 2.21 -80.80 -93.60
N GLN A 643 3.11 -81.30 -92.75
CA GLN A 643 4.33 -81.96 -93.20
C GLN A 643 4.00 -83.20 -94.05
N GLU A 644 4.60 -83.30 -95.24
CA GLU A 644 4.56 -84.51 -96.08
C GLU A 644 5.95 -85.18 -96.13
N VAL A 645 5.99 -86.51 -96.10
CA VAL A 645 7.19 -87.35 -96.11
C VAL A 645 7.03 -88.58 -97.02
N SER A 646 8.15 -89.15 -97.48
CA SER A 646 8.15 -90.48 -98.11
C SER A 646 8.02 -91.60 -97.07
N HIS A 647 7.65 -92.80 -97.52
CA HIS A 647 7.55 -94.00 -96.70
C HIS A 647 8.87 -94.30 -95.94
N ASN A 648 8.77 -94.56 -94.63
CA ASN A 648 9.86 -94.73 -93.66
C ASN A 648 10.84 -93.53 -93.47
N GLN A 649 10.49 -92.32 -93.92
CA GLN A 649 11.25 -91.11 -93.61
C GLN A 649 10.83 -90.53 -92.25
N GLU A 650 11.77 -90.13 -91.38
CA GLU A 650 11.42 -89.55 -90.08
C GLU A 650 10.82 -88.13 -90.21
N ALA A 651 9.77 -87.85 -89.43
CA ALA A 651 9.10 -86.55 -89.37
C ALA A 651 9.82 -85.54 -88.44
N ASP A 652 9.54 -84.26 -88.60
CA ASP A 652 10.29 -83.17 -87.96
C ASP A 652 9.33 -82.23 -87.19
N PRO A 653 9.50 -82.05 -85.87
CA PRO A 653 8.56 -81.25 -85.08
C PRO A 653 8.63 -79.77 -85.47
N GLU A 654 9.79 -79.26 -85.93
CA GLU A 654 9.94 -77.89 -86.41
C GLU A 654 9.30 -77.67 -87.79
N LYS A 655 8.96 -78.72 -88.52
CA LYS A 655 8.14 -78.64 -89.75
C LYS A 655 6.63 -78.72 -89.46
N SER A 656 6.22 -79.08 -88.25
CA SER A 656 4.81 -79.32 -87.89
C SER A 656 4.17 -78.17 -87.09
N VAL A 657 4.91 -77.55 -86.17
CA VAL A 657 4.46 -76.40 -85.35
C VAL A 657 5.22 -75.14 -85.75
N ASP A 658 4.56 -73.98 -85.72
CA ASP A 658 5.22 -72.70 -85.96
C ASP A 658 5.77 -72.03 -84.69
N LYS A 659 6.98 -71.50 -84.81
CA LYS A 659 7.69 -70.77 -83.74
C LYS A 659 7.58 -69.25 -83.88
N THR A 660 7.08 -68.70 -85.00
CA THR A 660 7.19 -67.25 -85.28
C THR A 660 6.49 -66.35 -84.26
N LYS A 661 5.44 -66.83 -83.60
CA LYS A 661 4.66 -66.12 -82.57
C LYS A 661 5.04 -66.50 -81.13
N LEU A 662 5.97 -67.44 -80.95
CA LEU A 662 6.39 -67.95 -79.63
C LEU A 662 7.66 -67.21 -79.15
N PRO A 663 7.87 -67.08 -77.83
CA PRO A 663 8.97 -66.29 -77.30
C PRO A 663 10.34 -66.88 -77.65
N ALA A 664 11.34 -66.02 -77.81
CA ALA A 664 12.67 -66.40 -78.26
C ALA A 664 13.35 -67.35 -77.25
N GLY A 665 13.69 -68.55 -77.72
CA GLY A 665 14.20 -69.66 -76.89
C GLY A 665 13.25 -70.85 -76.80
N THR A 666 12.00 -70.71 -77.26
CA THR A 666 11.03 -71.82 -77.31
C THR A 666 11.56 -73.01 -78.11
N SER A 667 11.52 -74.20 -77.51
CA SER A 667 11.95 -75.46 -78.11
C SER A 667 10.76 -76.36 -78.47
N LEU A 668 10.96 -77.23 -79.46
CA LEU A 668 9.98 -78.20 -79.95
C LEU A 668 10.64 -79.57 -80.00
N ALA A 669 9.98 -80.61 -79.49
CA ALA A 669 10.43 -81.99 -79.59
C ALA A 669 9.24 -82.92 -79.82
N TRP A 670 9.44 -84.05 -80.53
CA TRP A 670 8.47 -85.14 -80.48
C TRP A 670 8.39 -85.70 -79.06
N LYS A 671 7.19 -85.89 -78.54
CA LYS A 671 6.96 -86.66 -77.30
C LYS A 671 7.32 -88.13 -77.57
N ASP A 672 8.20 -88.71 -76.76
CA ASP A 672 8.91 -89.97 -77.08
C ASP A 672 7.99 -91.10 -77.57
N ASP A 673 6.92 -91.40 -76.81
CA ASP A 673 5.95 -92.47 -77.12
C ASP A 673 4.93 -92.10 -78.22
N HIS A 674 4.98 -90.87 -78.77
CA HIS A 674 3.96 -90.31 -79.67
C HIS A 674 4.57 -89.67 -80.93
N LYS A 675 5.65 -90.25 -81.46
CA LYS A 675 6.14 -89.99 -82.82
C LYS A 675 5.13 -90.51 -83.87
N PRO A 676 4.93 -89.82 -85.01
CA PRO A 676 4.05 -90.30 -86.08
C PRO A 676 4.66 -91.52 -86.79
N ASP A 677 3.83 -92.53 -87.09
CA ASP A 677 4.26 -93.77 -87.76
C ASP A 677 4.38 -93.58 -89.28
N THR A 678 5.60 -93.34 -89.77
CA THR A 678 5.84 -93.14 -91.21
C THR A 678 6.01 -94.43 -92.01
N SER A 679 5.75 -95.60 -91.41
CA SER A 679 5.79 -96.90 -92.10
C SER A 679 4.49 -97.26 -92.85
N HIS A 680 3.40 -96.53 -92.62
CA HIS A 680 2.12 -96.73 -93.31
C HIS A 680 1.70 -95.47 -94.10
N PRO A 681 1.32 -95.58 -95.39
CA PRO A 681 0.88 -94.43 -96.20
C PRO A 681 -0.41 -93.80 -95.66
N GLY A 682 -0.61 -92.51 -95.93
CA GLY A 682 -1.77 -91.73 -95.44
C GLY A 682 -1.41 -90.72 -94.33
N ASN A 683 -2.41 -90.27 -93.58
CA ASN A 683 -2.25 -89.25 -92.54
C ASN A 683 -1.98 -89.89 -91.17
N GLN A 684 -0.90 -89.46 -90.51
CA GLN A 684 -0.35 -90.05 -89.29
C GLN A 684 -0.20 -88.97 -88.21
N THR A 685 -0.71 -89.24 -87.00
CA THR A 685 -0.69 -88.27 -85.90
C THR A 685 0.52 -88.42 -85.00
N GLY A 686 1.07 -87.30 -84.52
CA GLY A 686 2.09 -87.28 -83.47
C GLY A 686 1.86 -86.13 -82.49
N ILE A 687 2.59 -86.13 -81.36
CA ILE A 687 2.53 -85.05 -80.35
C ILE A 687 3.89 -84.35 -80.26
N VAL A 688 3.87 -83.03 -80.38
CA VAL A 688 5.01 -82.14 -80.17
C VAL A 688 4.90 -81.49 -78.80
N VAL A 689 5.93 -81.64 -77.97
CA VAL A 689 6.07 -80.88 -76.72
C VAL A 689 6.64 -79.51 -77.06
N VAL A 690 5.94 -78.45 -76.65
CA VAL A 690 6.38 -77.06 -76.72
C VAL A 690 6.92 -76.67 -75.35
N THR A 691 8.17 -76.22 -75.27
CA THR A 691 8.79 -75.80 -74.00
C THR A 691 9.30 -74.37 -74.10
N TYR A 692 8.79 -73.51 -73.24
CA TYR A 692 9.00 -72.08 -73.21
C TYR A 692 10.28 -71.67 -72.43
N PRO A 693 10.87 -70.49 -72.73
CA PRO A 693 12.01 -69.92 -72.01
C PRO A 693 11.89 -69.84 -70.48
N ASP A 694 10.69 -69.71 -69.93
CA ASP A 694 10.45 -69.67 -68.47
C ASP A 694 10.42 -71.07 -67.80
N GLY A 695 10.60 -72.13 -68.60
CA GLY A 695 10.56 -73.53 -68.14
C GLY A 695 9.17 -74.17 -68.19
N THR A 696 8.12 -73.43 -68.57
CA THR A 696 6.77 -73.99 -68.75
C THR A 696 6.64 -74.75 -70.07
N SER A 697 5.66 -75.65 -70.18
CA SER A 697 5.48 -76.47 -71.39
C SER A 697 4.05 -76.99 -71.58
N GLU A 698 3.74 -77.37 -72.82
CA GLU A 698 2.44 -77.92 -73.24
C GLU A 698 2.58 -78.98 -74.37
N ASP A 699 1.55 -79.79 -74.57
CA ASP A 699 1.48 -80.85 -75.60
C ASP A 699 0.60 -80.41 -76.79
N VAL A 700 1.14 -80.43 -78.00
CA VAL A 700 0.43 -80.07 -79.24
C VAL A 700 0.31 -81.28 -80.16
N THR A 701 -0.91 -81.63 -80.59
CA THR A 701 -1.13 -82.74 -81.54
C THR A 701 -1.04 -82.24 -82.98
N VAL A 702 -0.31 -82.97 -83.82
CA VAL A 702 -0.04 -82.62 -85.23
C VAL A 702 -0.27 -83.82 -86.16
N THR A 703 -0.40 -83.57 -87.46
CA THR A 703 -0.57 -84.61 -88.50
C THR A 703 0.52 -84.50 -89.56
N VAL A 704 1.05 -85.65 -89.99
CA VAL A 704 2.07 -85.82 -91.02
C VAL A 704 1.52 -86.75 -92.09
N LYS A 705 1.72 -86.42 -93.38
CA LYS A 705 1.25 -87.21 -94.52
C LYS A 705 2.36 -88.05 -95.13
N VAL A 706 2.11 -89.34 -95.34
CA VAL A 706 3.05 -90.34 -95.87
C VAL A 706 2.60 -90.79 -97.26
N LYS A 707 3.53 -90.89 -98.21
CA LYS A 707 3.26 -91.24 -99.62
C LYS A 707 3.12 -92.75 -99.87
N GLU A 708 2.34 -93.10 -100.89
CA GLU A 708 2.17 -94.45 -101.43
C GLU A 708 3.27 -94.81 -102.45
N GLN A 709 3.68 -96.08 -102.50
CA GLN A 709 4.78 -96.55 -103.37
C GLN A 709 4.38 -96.62 -104.84
N LYS A 710 3.11 -96.93 -105.18
CA LYS A 710 2.64 -96.88 -106.58
C LYS A 710 2.75 -95.49 -107.23
N ASP A 711 2.82 -94.43 -106.42
CA ASP A 711 2.97 -93.06 -106.90
C ASP A 711 4.46 -92.66 -107.05
N GLU A 712 5.39 -93.53 -106.63
CA GLU A 712 6.86 -93.33 -106.63
C GLU A 712 7.61 -94.28 -107.60
N TYR A 713 7.01 -95.43 -107.96
CA TYR A 713 7.59 -96.42 -108.88
C TYR A 713 6.73 -96.64 -110.14
N GLN A 714 7.32 -97.20 -111.22
CA GLN A 714 6.59 -97.58 -112.45
C GLN A 714 7.16 -98.88 -113.06
N PRO A 715 6.32 -99.81 -113.54
CA PRO A 715 6.73 -101.07 -114.15
C PRO A 715 7.12 -100.96 -115.63
N GLU A 716 8.10 -101.75 -116.07
CA GLU A 716 8.61 -101.78 -117.45
C GLU A 716 8.44 -103.18 -118.09
N LEU A 717 8.37 -103.25 -119.42
CA LEU A 717 8.17 -104.51 -120.17
C LEU A 717 9.50 -105.14 -120.63
N LYS A 718 9.48 -106.45 -120.85
CA LYS A 718 10.62 -107.21 -121.37
C LYS A 718 10.64 -107.29 -122.91
N ASP A 719 11.84 -107.20 -123.47
CA ASP A 719 12.16 -107.28 -124.90
C ASP A 719 13.35 -108.24 -125.10
N PRO A 720 13.29 -109.26 -125.98
CA PRO A 720 12.14 -109.64 -126.81
C PRO A 720 10.94 -110.16 -126.01
N GLN A 721 9.75 -109.97 -126.58
CA GLN A 721 8.48 -110.49 -126.06
C GLN A 721 8.49 -112.04 -126.00
N GLN A 722 7.73 -112.61 -125.07
CA GLN A 722 7.68 -114.07 -124.87
C GLN A 722 7.14 -114.79 -126.12
N GLU A 723 7.83 -115.84 -126.57
CA GLU A 723 7.38 -116.75 -127.62
C GLU A 723 7.19 -118.17 -127.05
N VAL A 724 6.13 -118.86 -127.49
CA VAL A 724 5.71 -120.21 -127.07
C VAL A 724 5.28 -121.06 -128.29
N SER A 725 5.27 -122.39 -128.16
CA SER A 725 4.62 -123.25 -129.16
C SER A 725 3.10 -123.35 -128.92
N HIS A 726 2.37 -123.89 -129.89
CA HIS A 726 0.92 -124.06 -129.86
C HIS A 726 0.46 -124.86 -128.60
N ASN A 727 -0.53 -124.33 -127.87
CA ASN A 727 -1.06 -124.81 -126.58
C ASN A 727 -0.08 -124.83 -125.37
N GLN A 728 1.00 -124.04 -125.39
CA GLN A 728 1.93 -123.90 -124.25
C GLN A 728 1.61 -122.63 -123.42
N GLU A 729 1.37 -122.75 -122.11
CA GLU A 729 1.04 -121.61 -121.23
C GLU A 729 2.19 -120.57 -121.10
N ALA A 730 1.81 -119.30 -120.98
CA ALA A 730 2.71 -118.15 -120.86
C ALA A 730 3.02 -117.75 -119.39
N ASP A 731 4.05 -116.92 -119.17
CA ASP A 731 4.63 -116.65 -117.85
C ASP A 731 4.68 -115.13 -117.57
N PRO A 732 4.07 -114.61 -116.49
CA PRO A 732 4.03 -113.18 -116.25
C PRO A 732 5.40 -112.62 -115.84
N GLU A 733 6.26 -113.42 -115.19
CA GLU A 733 7.62 -113.01 -114.84
C GLU A 733 8.55 -112.94 -116.05
N LYS A 734 8.17 -113.56 -117.18
CA LYS A 734 8.88 -113.38 -118.47
C LYS A 734 8.41 -112.14 -119.24
N SER A 735 7.33 -111.47 -118.81
CA SER A 735 6.68 -110.39 -119.56
C SER A 735 6.96 -108.98 -119.01
N VAL A 736 7.05 -108.83 -117.69
CA VAL A 736 7.32 -107.54 -116.99
C VAL A 736 8.66 -107.61 -116.25
N ASP A 737 9.40 -106.50 -116.17
CA ASP A 737 10.64 -106.41 -115.41
C ASP A 737 10.44 -105.92 -113.97
N LYS A 738 11.15 -106.56 -113.03
CA LYS A 738 11.15 -106.25 -111.60
C LYS A 738 12.36 -105.40 -111.16
N THR A 739 13.38 -105.19 -112.01
CA THR A 739 14.68 -104.63 -111.56
C THR A 739 14.61 -103.22 -110.96
N LYS A 740 13.60 -102.42 -111.34
CA LYS A 740 13.38 -101.03 -110.87
C LYS A 740 12.30 -100.89 -109.79
N LEU A 741 11.67 -101.99 -109.40
CA LEU A 741 10.56 -102.01 -108.45
C LEU A 741 11.08 -102.36 -107.03
N PRO A 742 10.41 -101.89 -105.95
CA PRO A 742 10.90 -102.09 -104.60
C PRO A 742 10.90 -103.57 -104.19
N ALA A 743 11.84 -103.94 -103.31
CA ALA A 743 12.06 -105.31 -102.91
C ALA A 743 10.83 -105.90 -102.19
N GLY A 744 10.25 -106.95 -102.77
CA GLY A 744 8.98 -107.55 -102.34
C GLY A 744 7.88 -107.50 -103.40
N THR A 745 8.05 -106.71 -104.47
CA THR A 745 7.06 -106.57 -105.55
C THR A 745 6.73 -107.90 -106.24
N SER A 746 5.44 -108.25 -106.31
CA SER A 746 4.94 -109.47 -106.98
C SER A 746 4.31 -109.20 -108.35
N LEU A 747 4.27 -110.23 -109.20
CA LEU A 747 3.65 -110.22 -110.53
C LEU A 747 2.75 -111.46 -110.69
N ALA A 748 1.56 -111.30 -111.26
CA ALA A 748 0.66 -112.42 -111.59
C ALA A 748 -0.14 -112.12 -112.87
N TRP A 749 -0.53 -113.15 -113.63
CA TRP A 749 -1.57 -112.96 -114.66
C TRP A 749 -2.90 -112.58 -114.00
N LYS A 750 -3.60 -111.60 -114.55
CA LYS A 750 -4.99 -111.30 -114.19
C LYS A 750 -5.89 -112.41 -114.73
N ASP A 751 -6.69 -113.04 -113.87
CA ASP A 751 -7.30 -114.36 -114.14
C ASP A 751 -8.06 -114.44 -115.47
N ASP A 752 -8.96 -113.48 -115.73
CA ASP A 752 -9.77 -113.43 -116.96
C ASP A 752 -8.99 -112.97 -118.22
N HIS A 753 -7.71 -112.62 -118.09
CA HIS A 753 -6.88 -111.97 -119.13
C HIS A 753 -5.54 -112.69 -119.33
N LYS A 754 -5.54 -114.02 -119.30
CA LYS A 754 -4.44 -114.87 -119.79
C LYS A 754 -4.39 -114.84 -121.34
N PRO A 755 -3.21 -114.85 -121.96
CA PRO A 755 -3.09 -114.89 -123.42
C PRO A 755 -3.51 -116.26 -123.99
N ASP A 756 -4.29 -116.26 -125.08
CA ASP A 756 -4.74 -117.47 -125.76
C ASP A 756 -3.61 -118.11 -126.57
N THR A 757 -3.11 -119.27 -126.13
CA THR A 757 -2.02 -119.98 -126.81
C THR A 757 -2.50 -121.08 -127.77
N SER A 758 -3.82 -121.18 -128.00
CA SER A 758 -4.42 -122.15 -128.93
C SER A 758 -4.48 -121.68 -130.40
N HIS A 759 -4.25 -120.39 -130.68
CA HIS A 759 -4.18 -119.85 -132.04
C HIS A 759 -2.80 -119.24 -132.33
N PRO A 760 -2.18 -119.54 -133.50
CA PRO A 760 -0.89 -118.95 -133.90
C PRO A 760 -0.96 -117.43 -134.09
N GLY A 761 0.15 -116.74 -133.86
CA GLY A 761 0.25 -115.28 -133.95
C GLY A 761 0.55 -114.59 -132.61
N ASN A 762 0.28 -113.28 -132.53
CA ASN A 762 0.50 -112.47 -131.33
C ASN A 762 -0.78 -112.34 -130.50
N GLN A 763 -0.66 -112.56 -129.20
CA GLN A 763 -1.76 -112.77 -128.25
C GLN A 763 -1.53 -111.93 -126.99
N THR A 764 -2.54 -111.23 -126.50
CA THR A 764 -2.41 -110.26 -125.40
C THR A 764 -2.85 -110.82 -124.06
N GLY A 765 -2.21 -110.40 -122.97
CA GLY A 765 -2.64 -110.66 -121.59
C GLY A 765 -2.33 -109.49 -120.64
N ILE A 766 -2.83 -109.55 -119.40
CA ILE A 766 -2.61 -108.51 -118.38
C ILE A 766 -1.93 -109.10 -117.16
N VAL A 767 -0.88 -108.42 -116.68
CA VAL A 767 -0.11 -108.73 -115.47
C VAL A 767 -0.46 -107.71 -114.38
N VAL A 768 -0.83 -108.18 -113.19
CA VAL A 768 -1.01 -107.35 -111.99
C VAL A 768 0.34 -107.19 -111.29
N VAL A 769 0.68 -105.96 -110.90
CA VAL A 769 1.87 -105.60 -110.12
C VAL A 769 1.44 -105.20 -108.71
N THR A 770 2.06 -105.74 -107.66
CA THR A 770 1.71 -105.43 -106.27
C THR A 770 2.95 -105.08 -105.46
N TYR A 771 2.92 -103.92 -104.81
CA TYR A 771 4.01 -103.29 -104.07
C TYR A 771 4.05 -103.70 -102.59
N PRO A 772 5.22 -103.59 -101.91
CA PRO A 772 5.39 -103.92 -100.49
C PRO A 772 4.50 -103.15 -99.50
N ASP A 773 4.02 -101.95 -99.83
CA ASP A 773 3.08 -101.18 -99.00
C ASP A 773 1.60 -101.62 -99.15
N GLY A 774 1.34 -102.61 -100.01
CA GLY A 774 0.00 -103.12 -100.31
C GLY A 774 -0.68 -102.45 -101.50
N THR A 775 -0.05 -101.48 -102.16
CA THR A 775 -0.60 -100.84 -103.38
C THR A 775 -0.37 -101.69 -104.63
N SER A 776 -1.13 -101.47 -105.71
CA SER A 776 -1.06 -102.30 -106.92
C SER A 776 -1.58 -101.62 -108.19
N GLU A 777 -1.11 -102.07 -109.37
CA GLU A 777 -1.52 -101.60 -110.70
C GLU A 777 -1.56 -102.72 -111.76
N ASP A 778 -2.20 -102.45 -112.92
CA ASP A 778 -2.38 -103.40 -114.03
C ASP A 778 -1.51 -103.03 -115.25
N VAL A 779 -0.81 -104.01 -115.84
CA VAL A 779 0.11 -103.83 -116.98
C VAL A 779 -0.23 -104.79 -118.12
N THR A 780 -0.40 -104.29 -119.35
CA THR A 780 -0.75 -105.12 -120.53
C THR A 780 0.49 -105.56 -121.30
N VAL A 781 0.53 -106.83 -121.75
CA VAL A 781 1.67 -107.48 -122.41
C VAL A 781 1.25 -108.37 -123.59
N THR A 782 2.22 -108.79 -124.41
CA THR A 782 1.99 -109.62 -125.62
C THR A 782 2.91 -110.85 -125.64
N VAL A 783 2.37 -111.97 -126.11
CA VAL A 783 3.02 -113.29 -126.25
C VAL A 783 2.81 -113.80 -127.68
N LYS A 784 3.78 -114.51 -128.25
CA LYS A 784 3.75 -115.02 -129.64
C LYS A 784 3.66 -116.55 -129.71
N VAL A 785 2.85 -117.08 -130.63
CA VAL A 785 2.50 -118.51 -130.80
C VAL A 785 2.82 -118.97 -132.24
N LYS A 786 3.25 -120.23 -132.41
CA LYS A 786 3.71 -120.80 -133.69
C LYS A 786 2.65 -121.58 -134.48
N GLU A 787 2.83 -121.68 -135.80
CA GLU A 787 2.00 -122.45 -136.76
C GLU A 787 2.46 -123.91 -136.90
N GLN A 788 1.56 -124.84 -137.22
CA GLN A 788 1.89 -126.28 -137.27
C GLN A 788 2.62 -126.70 -138.56
N LYS A 789 2.39 -126.07 -139.72
CA LYS A 789 3.18 -126.38 -140.95
C LYS A 789 4.69 -126.14 -140.77
N ASP A 790 5.07 -125.27 -139.84
CA ASP A 790 6.48 -124.98 -139.54
C ASP A 790 7.06 -126.02 -138.55
N GLU A 791 6.24 -126.95 -138.04
CA GLU A 791 6.59 -128.04 -137.12
C GLU A 791 6.48 -129.46 -137.74
N TYR A 792 5.81 -129.66 -138.89
CA TYR A 792 5.58 -130.99 -139.54
C TYR A 792 5.88 -131.00 -141.06
N GLN A 793 6.13 -132.19 -141.66
CA GLN A 793 6.36 -132.37 -143.12
C GLN A 793 5.87 -133.75 -143.65
N PRO A 794 5.30 -133.84 -144.88
CA PRO A 794 4.79 -135.08 -145.47
C PRO A 794 5.81 -135.92 -146.27
N GLU A 795 5.62 -137.25 -146.28
CA GLU A 795 6.52 -138.23 -146.93
C GLU A 795 5.78 -139.14 -147.95
N LEU A 796 6.51 -139.79 -148.87
CA LEU A 796 5.94 -140.63 -149.94
C LEU A 796 5.99 -142.13 -149.66
N LYS A 797 5.06 -142.88 -150.27
CA LYS A 797 4.96 -144.35 -150.19
C LYS A 797 5.73 -145.07 -151.31
N ASP A 798 6.29 -146.23 -150.98
CA ASP A 798 7.01 -147.14 -151.87
C ASP A 798 6.66 -148.61 -151.52
N PRO A 799 6.47 -149.54 -152.48
CA PRO A 799 6.52 -149.38 -153.92
C PRO A 799 5.47 -148.43 -154.48
N GLN A 800 5.84 -147.66 -155.51
CA GLN A 800 4.94 -146.74 -156.22
C GLN A 800 3.71 -147.46 -156.79
N GLN A 801 2.55 -146.78 -156.80
CA GLN A 801 1.27 -147.40 -157.14
C GLN A 801 1.27 -147.96 -158.58
N GLU A 802 1.06 -149.27 -158.71
CA GLU A 802 0.79 -149.91 -160.00
C GLU A 802 -0.73 -150.05 -160.26
N VAL A 803 -1.15 -149.83 -161.50
CA VAL A 803 -2.53 -149.95 -161.98
C VAL A 803 -2.57 -150.63 -163.36
N SER A 804 -3.75 -151.11 -163.76
CA SER A 804 -4.00 -151.60 -165.12
C SER A 804 -4.37 -150.46 -166.07
N HIS A 805 -4.22 -150.67 -167.38
CA HIS A 805 -4.65 -149.73 -168.42
C HIS A 805 -6.14 -149.35 -168.25
N ASN A 806 -6.40 -148.04 -168.11
CA ASN A 806 -7.69 -147.41 -167.81
C ASN A 806 -8.26 -147.65 -166.39
N GLN A 807 -7.42 -147.95 -165.39
CA GLN A 807 -7.81 -148.01 -163.97
C GLN A 807 -7.32 -146.75 -163.22
N GLU A 808 -8.16 -146.08 -162.42
CA GLU A 808 -7.79 -144.83 -161.72
C GLU A 808 -6.84 -145.06 -160.52
N ALA A 809 -6.09 -144.02 -160.14
CA ALA A 809 -5.11 -144.01 -159.05
C ALA A 809 -5.64 -143.40 -157.73
N ASP A 810 -4.93 -143.59 -156.62
CA ASP A 810 -5.40 -143.30 -155.26
C ASP A 810 -4.38 -142.42 -154.47
N PRO A 811 -4.79 -141.26 -153.91
CA PRO A 811 -3.87 -140.34 -153.25
C PRO A 811 -3.42 -140.87 -151.87
N GLU A 812 -4.27 -141.60 -151.16
CA GLU A 812 -3.92 -142.20 -149.85
C GLU A 812 -2.94 -143.36 -150.00
N LYS A 813 -2.85 -143.98 -151.19
CA LYS A 813 -1.81 -144.95 -151.53
C LYS A 813 -0.46 -144.30 -151.88
N SER A 814 -0.39 -142.97 -152.01
CA SER A 814 0.78 -142.27 -152.53
C SER A 814 1.59 -141.47 -151.49
N VAL A 815 0.95 -140.91 -150.46
CA VAL A 815 1.59 -140.12 -149.37
C VAL A 815 1.37 -140.83 -148.03
N ASP A 816 2.35 -140.81 -147.12
CA ASP A 816 2.20 -141.35 -145.77
C ASP A 816 1.71 -140.30 -144.75
N LYS A 817 0.78 -140.72 -143.88
CA LYS A 817 0.19 -139.94 -142.80
C LYS A 817 0.80 -140.22 -141.43
N THR A 818 1.63 -141.27 -141.26
CA THR A 818 2.05 -141.77 -139.93
C THR A 818 2.81 -140.77 -139.06
N LYS A 819 3.42 -139.74 -139.66
CA LYS A 819 4.19 -138.68 -138.97
C LYS A 819 3.46 -137.34 -138.88
N LEU A 820 2.24 -137.25 -139.39
CA LEU A 820 1.46 -136.01 -139.47
C LEU A 820 0.46 -135.93 -138.31
N PRO A 821 0.10 -134.72 -137.83
CA PRO A 821 -0.79 -134.58 -136.68
C PRO A 821 -2.19 -135.15 -136.97
N ALA A 822 -2.83 -135.65 -135.91
CA ALA A 822 -4.12 -136.32 -136.03
C ALA A 822 -5.20 -135.37 -136.55
N GLY A 823 -5.80 -135.71 -137.69
CA GLY A 823 -6.75 -134.88 -138.43
C GLY A 823 -6.33 -134.62 -139.89
N THR A 824 -5.06 -134.86 -140.25
CA THR A 824 -4.58 -134.57 -141.60
C THR A 824 -5.26 -135.36 -142.72
N SER A 825 -5.71 -134.63 -143.75
CA SER A 825 -6.35 -135.15 -144.97
C SER A 825 -5.36 -135.25 -146.15
N LEU A 826 -5.74 -136.02 -147.19
CA LEU A 826 -5.02 -136.15 -148.45
C LEU A 826 -6.01 -136.18 -149.61
N ALA A 827 -5.71 -135.50 -150.72
CA ALA A 827 -6.53 -135.54 -151.95
C ALA A 827 -5.67 -135.37 -153.21
N TRP A 828 -6.09 -135.95 -154.35
CA TRP A 828 -5.51 -135.59 -155.65
C TRP A 828 -5.84 -134.13 -155.97
N LYS A 829 -4.87 -133.41 -156.53
CA LYS A 829 -5.08 -132.08 -157.12
C LYS A 829 -5.78 -132.25 -158.48
N ASP A 830 -6.94 -131.61 -158.66
CA ASP A 830 -7.90 -131.92 -159.72
C ASP A 830 -7.35 -131.87 -161.16
N ASP A 831 -6.46 -130.91 -161.45
CA ASP A 831 -5.83 -130.72 -162.76
C ASP A 831 -4.56 -131.58 -162.97
N HIS A 832 -4.09 -132.28 -161.93
CA HIS A 832 -2.88 -133.11 -161.92
C HIS A 832 -3.18 -134.55 -161.47
N LYS A 833 -4.21 -135.18 -162.05
CA LYS A 833 -4.46 -136.63 -161.93
C LYS A 833 -3.55 -137.44 -162.88
N PRO A 834 -3.08 -138.64 -162.48
CA PRO A 834 -2.28 -139.52 -163.35
C PRO A 834 -3.07 -140.05 -164.56
N ASP A 835 -2.53 -139.93 -165.78
CA ASP A 835 -3.16 -140.43 -167.01
C ASP A 835 -3.02 -141.95 -167.19
N THR A 836 -3.95 -142.72 -166.63
CA THR A 836 -3.88 -144.20 -166.72
C THR A 836 -4.36 -144.77 -168.06
N SER A 837 -4.66 -143.92 -169.05
CA SER A 837 -5.02 -144.37 -170.41
C SER A 837 -3.81 -144.79 -171.25
N HIS A 838 -2.59 -144.33 -170.93
CA HIS A 838 -1.37 -144.74 -171.62
C HIS A 838 -0.50 -145.69 -170.76
N PRO A 839 -0.10 -146.88 -171.26
CA PRO A 839 0.76 -147.80 -170.53
C PRO A 839 2.19 -147.24 -170.41
N GLY A 840 2.67 -147.07 -169.18
CA GLY A 840 3.93 -146.41 -168.85
C GLY A 840 3.94 -145.87 -167.42
N ASN A 841 4.89 -144.98 -167.12
CA ASN A 841 4.91 -144.24 -165.84
C ASN A 841 4.23 -142.89 -166.02
N GLN A 842 3.39 -142.53 -165.04
CA GLN A 842 2.57 -141.32 -165.00
C GLN A 842 2.77 -140.60 -163.66
N THR A 843 2.35 -139.34 -163.57
CA THR A 843 2.52 -138.49 -162.38
C THR A 843 1.23 -137.81 -161.97
N GLY A 844 1.09 -137.54 -160.68
CA GLY A 844 0.03 -136.69 -160.14
C GLY A 844 0.49 -135.94 -158.89
N ILE A 845 -0.34 -135.04 -158.36
CA ILE A 845 -0.03 -134.23 -157.17
C ILE A 845 -1.08 -134.48 -156.09
N VAL A 846 -0.63 -134.67 -154.85
CA VAL A 846 -1.46 -134.85 -153.65
C VAL A 846 -1.33 -133.61 -152.76
N VAL A 847 -2.46 -133.06 -152.30
CA VAL A 847 -2.53 -131.96 -151.33
C VAL A 847 -2.69 -132.54 -149.93
N VAL A 848 -2.04 -131.91 -148.94
CA VAL A 848 -2.02 -132.29 -147.52
C VAL A 848 -2.56 -131.11 -146.70
N THR A 849 -3.37 -131.36 -145.67
CA THR A 849 -3.93 -130.31 -144.79
C THR A 849 -3.71 -130.65 -143.31
N TYR A 850 -3.34 -129.67 -142.49
CA TYR A 850 -3.10 -129.80 -141.06
C TYR A 850 -4.30 -129.33 -140.21
N PRO A 851 -4.43 -129.76 -138.94
CA PRO A 851 -5.54 -129.40 -138.06
C PRO A 851 -5.69 -127.90 -137.76
N ASP A 852 -4.62 -127.10 -137.85
CA ASP A 852 -4.66 -125.64 -137.72
C ASP A 852 -5.13 -124.91 -139.00
N GLY A 853 -5.44 -125.66 -140.07
CA GLY A 853 -5.88 -125.13 -141.37
C GLY A 853 -4.76 -124.88 -142.38
N THR A 854 -3.49 -125.10 -142.02
CA THR A 854 -2.35 -124.95 -142.95
C THR A 854 -2.21 -126.14 -143.91
N THR A 855 -1.45 -126.02 -145.01
CA THR A 855 -1.41 -127.02 -146.11
C THR A 855 -0.06 -127.15 -146.82
N ASP A 856 0.24 -128.36 -147.33
CA ASP A 856 1.37 -128.69 -148.21
C ASP A 856 0.90 -129.32 -149.55
N GLU A 857 1.74 -129.31 -150.59
CA GLU A 857 1.53 -130.05 -151.86
C GLU A 857 2.72 -130.99 -152.18
N VAL A 858 2.45 -132.21 -152.65
CA VAL A 858 3.46 -133.25 -152.88
C VAL A 858 3.24 -134.00 -154.21
N THR A 859 4.28 -134.15 -155.04
CA THR A 859 4.19 -134.81 -156.37
C THR A 859 4.59 -136.29 -156.31
N VAL A 860 3.83 -137.17 -156.97
CA VAL A 860 3.94 -138.65 -156.87
C VAL A 860 3.90 -139.33 -158.25
N LYS A 861 4.13 -140.66 -158.30
CA LYS A 861 4.20 -141.47 -159.52
C LYS A 861 3.34 -142.73 -159.47
N VAL A 862 2.82 -143.13 -160.63
CA VAL A 862 1.93 -144.28 -160.86
C VAL A 862 2.35 -145.05 -162.13
N VAL A 863 2.18 -146.37 -162.19
CA VAL A 863 2.66 -147.25 -163.28
C VAL A 863 1.53 -148.07 -163.92
N VAL A 864 1.46 -148.14 -165.25
CA VAL A 864 0.27 -148.61 -166.01
C VAL A 864 0.58 -149.81 -166.94
N LYS A 865 -0.22 -150.91 -166.87
CA LYS A 865 0.05 -152.22 -167.55
C LYS A 865 -0.95 -152.58 -168.68
N LYS A 866 -0.53 -153.34 -169.71
CA LYS A 866 -1.27 -153.63 -170.98
C LYS A 866 -1.71 -155.11 -171.15
N THR A 867 -2.96 -155.37 -171.59
CA THR A 867 -3.54 -156.73 -171.85
C THR A 867 -4.75 -156.69 -172.83
N GLU A 868 -5.27 -157.85 -173.27
CA GLU A 868 -6.54 -158.01 -174.04
C GLU A 868 -7.77 -158.27 -173.07
N ALA A 869 -9.05 -158.22 -173.53
CA ALA A 869 -10.17 -157.48 -172.86
C ALA A 869 -11.35 -158.19 -172.07
N LYS A 870 -12.16 -157.43 -171.21
CA LYS A 870 -13.71 -157.36 -170.99
C LYS A 870 -14.45 -157.07 -169.52
N GLY A 871 -14.56 -155.84 -168.79
CA GLY A 871 -15.65 -155.31 -167.72
C GLY A 871 -15.53 -154.32 -166.36
N GLU A 872 -16.55 -153.41 -165.94
CA GLU A 872 -17.32 -152.78 -164.66
C GLU A 872 -17.00 -151.71 -163.37
N PRO A 873 -17.97 -150.92 -162.63
CA PRO A 873 -17.87 -149.72 -161.56
C PRO A 873 -18.92 -149.28 -160.30
N GLU A 874 -18.81 -148.12 -159.43
CA GLU A 874 -19.82 -147.12 -158.63
C GLU A 874 -20.05 -146.69 -157.00
N VAL A 875 -20.53 -145.40 -156.57
CA VAL A 875 -21.39 -144.65 -155.39
C VAL A 875 -21.20 -144.03 -153.82
N LEU A 876 -21.84 -142.81 -153.37
CA LEU A 876 -22.48 -142.06 -152.07
C LEU A 876 -21.81 -141.42 -150.66
N GLU A 877 -22.26 -140.57 -149.56
CA GLU A 877 -23.28 -139.43 -149.02
C GLU A 877 -23.32 -138.86 -147.42
N ASN A 878 -23.71 -137.57 -146.88
CA ASN A 878 -24.37 -137.01 -145.48
C ASN A 878 -23.98 -135.66 -144.52
N PRO A 879 -24.79 -135.04 -143.47
CA PRO A 879 -24.73 -133.69 -142.60
C PRO A 879 -25.02 -133.58 -140.94
N GLU A 880 -25.32 -132.57 -139.93
CA GLU A 880 -25.63 -131.04 -139.51
C GLU A 880 -25.80 -130.54 -137.89
N PHE A 881 -25.87 -129.21 -137.37
CA PHE A 881 -26.60 -128.45 -136.12
C PHE A 881 -26.00 -127.50 -134.84
N ASN A 882 -26.67 -126.44 -134.12
CA ASN A 882 -26.26 -125.57 -132.82
C ASN A 882 -27.12 -124.40 -131.96
N GLY A 883 -26.73 -123.68 -130.77
CA GLY A 883 -27.32 -122.37 -130.02
C GLY A 883 -27.17 -121.84 -128.42
N GLY A 884 -27.43 -120.54 -127.87
CA GLY A 884 -27.46 -119.97 -126.35
C GLY A 884 -27.62 -118.37 -125.80
N VAL A 885 -27.84 -117.90 -124.45
CA VAL A 885 -28.05 -116.44 -123.75
C VAL A 885 -28.08 -116.24 -122.07
N ASN A 886 -28.25 -115.17 -121.11
CA ASN A 886 -28.13 -113.63 -120.65
C ASN A 886 -28.53 -113.27 -119.04
N ALA A 887 -28.64 -112.16 -118.12
CA ALA A 887 -28.54 -110.60 -117.76
C ALA A 887 -28.65 -109.99 -116.18
N PRO A 888 -28.52 -108.63 -115.69
CA PRO A 888 -28.42 -107.97 -114.23
C PRO A 888 -29.05 -106.51 -113.67
N ASP A 889 -28.77 -105.85 -112.42
CA ASP A 889 -29.43 -104.56 -111.67
C ASP A 889 -28.69 -103.62 -110.47
N SER A 890 -29.18 -102.47 -109.77
CA SER A 890 -28.48 -101.42 -108.74
C SER A 890 -29.12 -100.47 -107.47
N PRO A 891 -28.91 -99.08 -107.07
CA PRO A 891 -28.68 -98.39 -105.64
C PRO A 891 -29.27 -96.90 -105.06
N ILE A 892 -28.81 -96.20 -103.89
CA ILE A 892 -29.27 -94.85 -103.09
C ILE A 892 -28.19 -93.93 -102.22
N HIS A 893 -28.20 -92.80 -101.33
CA HIS A 893 -29.01 -91.72 -100.49
C HIS A 893 -28.35 -90.27 -99.93
N GLU A 894 -28.57 -89.58 -98.70
CA GLU A 894 -28.45 -88.03 -98.26
C GLU A 894 -28.10 -87.53 -96.70
N VAL A 895 -27.98 -86.31 -95.92
CA VAL A 895 -28.33 -84.75 -95.80
C VAL A 895 -27.44 -83.50 -95.06
N PRO A 896 -27.60 -82.79 -93.81
CA PRO A 896 -27.61 -81.23 -93.49
C PRO A 896 -26.90 -80.38 -92.23
N GLU A 897 -26.94 -78.97 -92.04
CA GLU A 897 -26.29 -77.99 -90.94
C GLU A 897 -26.72 -76.38 -90.76
N PHE A 898 -26.38 -75.48 -89.69
CA PHE A 898 -26.41 -73.89 -89.54
C PHE A 898 -26.06 -73.02 -88.15
N ASN A 899 -25.56 -71.68 -88.05
CA ASN A 899 -25.34 -70.73 -86.78
C ASN A 899 -24.97 -69.09 -86.82
N GLY A 900 -24.97 -68.19 -85.70
CA GLY A 900 -24.33 -66.75 -85.43
C GLY A 900 -25.09 -65.51 -84.64
N GLY A 901 -24.73 -64.26 -84.05
CA GLY A 901 -23.58 -63.34 -83.45
C GLY A 901 -23.75 -61.71 -83.09
N VAL A 902 -23.01 -60.99 -82.11
CA VAL A 902 -22.45 -59.51 -81.82
C VAL A 902 -23.03 -58.12 -81.14
N ASN A 903 -22.17 -57.33 -80.36
CA ASN A 903 -21.78 -55.83 -80.08
C ASN A 903 -22.67 -54.51 -79.76
N GLY A 904 -22.16 -53.47 -78.97
CA GLY A 904 -22.47 -51.98 -79.08
C GLY A 904 -22.76 -51.01 -77.85
N GLU A 905 -22.50 -49.67 -77.91
CA GLU A 905 -22.59 -48.62 -76.81
C GLU A 905 -23.00 -47.16 -77.33
N PRO A 906 -22.89 -45.90 -76.71
CA PRO A 906 -22.40 -45.33 -75.40
C PRO A 906 -23.13 -44.06 -74.73
N GLU A 907 -22.52 -43.44 -73.67
CA GLU A 907 -22.39 -41.99 -73.19
C GLU A 907 -23.40 -41.08 -72.34
N THR A 908 -22.87 -40.54 -71.20
CA THR A 908 -22.87 -39.19 -70.48
C THR A 908 -24.06 -38.24 -70.02
N GLN A 909 -23.94 -37.79 -68.74
CA GLN A 909 -24.25 -36.47 -68.06
C GLN A 909 -25.72 -35.88 -68.00
N GLU A 910 -26.15 -34.99 -67.06
CA GLU A 910 -25.51 -34.19 -65.98
C GLU A 910 -26.48 -33.81 -64.80
N ASP A 911 -25.92 -33.28 -63.71
CA ASP A 911 -26.44 -32.26 -62.75
C ASP A 911 -27.27 -32.54 -61.46
N LEU A 912 -27.16 -31.58 -60.52
CA LEU A 912 -27.59 -31.49 -59.10
C LEU A 912 -27.92 -30.00 -58.78
N PRO A 913 -28.30 -29.57 -57.55
CA PRO A 913 -29.00 -30.22 -56.41
C PRO A 913 -30.24 -29.41 -55.95
N GLU A 914 -30.97 -29.86 -54.91
CA GLU A 914 -31.47 -28.92 -53.87
C GLU A 914 -31.72 -29.61 -52.51
N PHE A 915 -31.86 -28.81 -51.44
CA PHE A 915 -31.72 -29.19 -50.03
C PHE A 915 -32.90 -28.68 -49.18
N ASN A 916 -33.34 -29.45 -48.17
CA ASN A 916 -34.42 -29.07 -47.26
C ASN A 916 -33.94 -28.92 -45.81
N GLY A 917 -34.08 -27.72 -45.24
CA GLY A 917 -33.84 -27.42 -43.82
C GLY A 917 -35.15 -27.26 -43.01
N GLY A 918 -35.14 -27.65 -41.73
CA GLY A 918 -36.31 -27.62 -40.84
C GLY A 918 -36.29 -26.49 -39.80
N VAL A 919 -37.47 -26.13 -39.25
CA VAL A 919 -37.66 -24.99 -38.33
C VAL A 919 -38.78 -25.27 -37.30
N ASN A 920 -38.53 -25.05 -35.99
CA ASN A 920 -39.35 -24.24 -35.05
C ASN A 920 -39.12 -24.53 -33.55
N THR A 921 -39.04 -23.46 -32.73
CA THR A 921 -39.28 -23.42 -31.26
C THR A 921 -39.73 -21.99 -30.86
N PRO A 922 -40.69 -21.78 -29.93
CA PRO A 922 -41.31 -20.45 -29.72
C PRO A 922 -41.03 -19.72 -28.37
N ASP A 923 -40.98 -18.38 -28.47
CA ASP A 923 -41.48 -17.29 -27.59
C ASP A 923 -41.06 -17.05 -26.11
N SER A 924 -41.15 -15.75 -25.76
CA SER A 924 -40.66 -15.06 -24.55
C SER A 924 -41.73 -14.86 -23.45
N PRO A 925 -41.41 -14.21 -22.31
CA PRO A 925 -41.62 -12.74 -22.22
C PRO A 925 -40.58 -11.95 -21.37
N ILE A 926 -40.74 -10.62 -21.33
CA ILE A 926 -39.86 -9.64 -20.64
C ILE A 926 -40.59 -9.07 -19.40
N TYR A 927 -39.85 -8.48 -18.44
CA TYR A 927 -40.38 -7.79 -17.24
C TYR A 927 -39.71 -6.41 -17.06
N GLU A 928 -40.44 -5.44 -16.50
CA GLU A 928 -40.01 -4.04 -16.29
C GLU A 928 -40.50 -3.48 -14.92
N LEU A 929 -40.07 -2.24 -14.61
CA LEU A 929 -40.64 -1.28 -13.63
C LEU A 929 -40.38 -1.57 -12.13
N PRO A 930 -40.47 -0.56 -11.22
CA PRO A 930 -41.08 0.76 -11.41
C PRO A 930 -40.26 2.01 -11.03
N ASP A 931 -40.60 3.14 -11.66
CA ASP A 931 -40.40 4.49 -11.11
C ASP A 931 -41.35 4.76 -9.94
N PHE A 932 -40.96 5.66 -9.02
CA PHE A 932 -41.82 6.16 -7.95
C PHE A 932 -41.96 7.68 -8.00
N ALA A 933 -43.20 8.16 -8.18
CA ALA A 933 -43.56 9.57 -8.10
C ALA A 933 -44.55 9.81 -6.97
N GLY A 934 -44.18 10.65 -6.00
CA GLY A 934 -45.02 11.06 -4.89
C GLY A 934 -44.91 12.56 -4.63
N GLY A 935 -45.99 13.31 -4.90
CA GLY A 935 -46.04 14.75 -4.70
C GLY A 935 -47.00 15.15 -3.57
N VAL A 936 -46.57 16.10 -2.74
CA VAL A 936 -47.44 16.85 -1.80
C VAL A 936 -47.13 18.34 -1.93
N ASN A 937 -48.13 19.19 -1.70
CA ASN A 937 -48.11 20.59 -2.10
C ASN A 937 -47.64 21.52 -0.96
N GLY A 938 -46.79 22.51 -1.27
CA GLY A 938 -46.28 23.48 -0.32
C GLY A 938 -45.49 24.61 -1.01
N GLU A 939 -46.09 25.79 -1.12
CA GLU A 939 -45.56 26.93 -1.89
C GLU A 939 -44.84 27.92 -0.97
N LEU A 940 -43.54 28.16 -1.23
CA LEU A 940 -42.65 29.16 -0.61
C LEU A 940 -41.52 29.47 -1.62
N PRO A 941 -40.83 30.62 -1.49
CA PRO A 941 -40.43 31.44 -2.65
C PRO A 941 -39.18 31.00 -3.42
N ASP A 942 -39.05 31.57 -4.61
CA ASP A 942 -37.93 31.36 -5.53
C ASP A 942 -36.55 31.52 -4.86
N PRO A 943 -35.64 30.54 -4.98
CA PRO A 943 -34.23 30.74 -4.61
C PRO A 943 -33.56 31.65 -5.64
N ALA A 944 -32.79 32.63 -5.18
CA ALA A 944 -32.04 33.52 -6.06
C ALA A 944 -30.96 32.75 -6.84
N GLU A 945 -30.87 32.99 -8.15
CA GLU A 945 -29.78 32.46 -8.97
C GLU A 945 -28.43 33.05 -8.50
N LEU A 946 -27.56 32.19 -7.95
CA LEU A 946 -26.16 32.54 -7.72
C LEU A 946 -25.37 32.41 -9.03
N PRO A 947 -24.38 33.29 -9.27
CA PRO A 947 -23.60 33.27 -10.51
C PRO A 947 -22.76 31.98 -10.61
N LYS A 948 -22.67 31.43 -11.82
CA LYS A 948 -21.77 30.31 -12.13
C LYS A 948 -20.32 30.81 -12.15
N VAL A 949 -19.50 30.32 -11.23
CA VAL A 949 -18.06 30.60 -11.16
C VAL A 949 -17.35 29.87 -12.30
N GLN A 950 -16.45 30.56 -13.01
CA GLN A 950 -15.55 29.95 -14.01
C GLN A 950 -14.28 29.46 -13.31
N LEU A 951 -13.91 28.21 -13.58
CA LEU A 951 -12.78 27.52 -12.93
C LEU A 951 -11.60 27.43 -13.89
N ILE A 952 -10.80 28.51 -13.95
CA ILE A 952 -9.58 28.51 -14.76
C ILE A 952 -8.57 27.50 -14.20
N ILE A 953 -8.11 26.57 -15.04
CA ILE A 953 -7.05 25.60 -14.77
C ILE A 953 -5.80 25.98 -15.57
N THR A 954 -4.63 25.96 -14.93
CA THR A 954 -3.34 26.26 -15.55
C THR A 954 -2.53 24.99 -15.81
N LYS A 955 -1.89 24.90 -16.97
CA LYS A 955 -1.00 23.79 -17.38
C LYS A 955 0.36 24.31 -17.83
N TRP A 956 1.40 23.48 -17.70
CA TRP A 956 2.75 23.74 -18.21
C TRP A 956 3.14 22.58 -19.12
N THR A 957 3.42 22.84 -20.40
CA THR A 957 3.82 21.81 -21.37
C THR A 957 5.04 22.23 -22.18
N ASP A 958 5.72 21.28 -22.82
CA ASP A 958 6.71 21.60 -23.84
C ASP A 958 6.06 21.92 -25.22
N GLU A 959 6.88 22.35 -26.19
CA GLU A 959 6.48 22.55 -27.60
C GLU A 959 6.02 21.26 -28.32
N GLN A 960 6.06 20.09 -27.66
CA GLN A 960 5.56 18.81 -28.17
C GLN A 960 4.25 18.37 -27.48
N GLY A 961 3.81 19.09 -26.44
CA GLY A 961 2.59 18.81 -25.69
C GLY A 961 2.78 17.92 -24.46
N ASN A 962 4.01 17.58 -24.07
CA ASN A 962 4.28 16.80 -22.86
C ASN A 962 4.13 17.69 -21.62
N GLU A 963 3.51 17.18 -20.55
CA GLU A 963 3.31 17.93 -19.30
C GLU A 963 4.62 18.05 -18.50
N LEU A 964 4.96 19.28 -18.10
CA LEU A 964 6.19 19.64 -17.38
C LEU A 964 5.99 19.89 -15.88
N LYS A 965 4.76 20.25 -15.49
CA LYS A 965 4.28 20.35 -14.11
C LYS A 965 2.79 19.97 -14.12
N PRO A 966 2.29 19.19 -13.13
CA PRO A 966 0.87 18.90 -13.00
C PRO A 966 -0.02 20.14 -13.11
N ALA A 967 -1.15 20.00 -13.82
CA ALA A 967 -2.20 20.99 -13.91
C ALA A 967 -2.69 21.46 -12.52
N ASP A 968 -2.86 22.78 -12.36
CA ASP A 968 -3.00 23.45 -11.07
C ASP A 968 -3.92 24.68 -11.20
N ALA A 969 -4.58 25.09 -10.12
CA ALA A 969 -5.60 26.14 -10.14
C ALA A 969 -5.51 27.06 -8.92
N LYS A 970 -5.34 28.37 -9.17
CA LYS A 970 -5.25 29.37 -8.11
C LYS A 970 -6.63 29.63 -7.51
N ALA A 971 -6.78 29.34 -6.22
CA ALA A 971 -8.00 29.65 -5.48
C ALA A 971 -8.30 31.17 -5.54
N PRO A 972 -9.58 31.59 -5.67
CA PRO A 972 -9.93 32.99 -5.85
C PRO A 972 -9.69 33.79 -4.56
N SER A 973 -9.08 34.96 -4.68
CA SER A 973 -8.77 35.86 -3.56
C SER A 973 -10.01 36.41 -2.85
N VAL A 974 -11.19 36.32 -3.49
CA VAL A 974 -12.48 36.78 -2.98
C VAL A 974 -13.54 35.69 -3.21
N PRO A 975 -14.30 35.26 -2.19
CA PRO A 975 -15.37 34.27 -2.36
C PRO A 975 -16.46 34.77 -3.32
N GLY A 976 -16.56 34.13 -4.49
CA GLY A 976 -17.55 34.43 -5.53
C GLY A 976 -16.98 34.94 -6.86
N GLU A 977 -15.67 35.23 -6.93
CA GLU A 977 -14.98 35.55 -8.18
C GLU A 977 -14.41 34.28 -8.87
N ALA A 978 -14.07 34.38 -10.16
CA ALA A 978 -13.46 33.30 -10.93
C ALA A 978 -12.00 33.06 -10.52
N ASN A 979 -11.51 31.84 -10.75
CA ASN A 979 -10.08 31.54 -10.53
C ASN A 979 -9.21 32.37 -11.47
N GLU A 980 -8.05 32.81 -11.00
CA GLU A 980 -7.01 33.37 -11.85
C GLU A 980 -6.13 32.25 -12.42
N ALA A 981 -5.54 32.47 -13.61
CA ALA A 981 -4.44 31.64 -14.06
C ALA A 981 -3.21 31.86 -13.17
N LEU A 982 -2.41 30.80 -12.99
CA LEU A 982 -1.08 30.93 -12.39
C LEU A 982 -0.12 31.58 -13.40
N GLU A 983 0.97 32.18 -12.92
CA GLU A 983 2.01 32.68 -13.83
C GLU A 983 2.88 31.53 -14.35
N HIS A 984 3.48 31.71 -15.53
CA HIS A 984 4.26 30.64 -16.17
C HIS A 984 5.47 30.20 -15.32
N GLY A 985 6.12 31.13 -14.61
CA GLY A 985 7.33 30.87 -13.84
C GLY A 985 8.55 30.49 -14.69
N GLU A 986 9.61 30.02 -14.04
CA GLU A 986 10.80 29.47 -14.68
C GLU A 986 10.83 27.94 -14.46
N ILE A 987 11.23 27.18 -15.49
CA ILE A 987 11.36 25.71 -15.43
C ILE A 987 12.79 25.37 -15.83
N GLU A 988 13.54 24.68 -14.96
CA GLU A 988 14.96 24.41 -15.18
C GLU A 988 15.20 23.60 -16.47
N GLY A 989 16.12 24.07 -17.32
CA GLY A 989 16.40 23.47 -18.63
C GLY A 989 15.38 23.79 -19.74
N TYR A 990 14.39 24.65 -19.47
CA TYR A 990 13.39 25.09 -20.44
C TYR A 990 13.25 26.63 -20.46
N VAL A 991 12.81 27.20 -21.58
CA VAL A 991 12.50 28.62 -21.74
C VAL A 991 11.05 28.79 -22.16
N PHE A 992 10.32 29.68 -21.48
CA PHE A 992 8.94 30.00 -21.80
C PHE A 992 8.82 30.57 -23.23
N VAL A 993 7.83 30.09 -23.98
CA VAL A 993 7.60 30.45 -25.39
C VAL A 993 6.36 31.33 -25.53
N ARG A 994 5.22 30.86 -25.02
CA ARG A 994 3.93 31.57 -25.07
C ARG A 994 2.90 30.96 -24.13
N THR A 995 1.85 31.72 -23.83
CA THR A 995 0.62 31.21 -23.21
C THR A 995 -0.44 31.05 -24.29
N GLU A 996 -1.19 29.95 -24.23
CA GLU A 996 -2.42 29.71 -25.00
C GLU A 996 -3.60 29.59 -24.04
N THR A 997 -4.81 29.90 -24.50
CA THR A 997 -6.03 29.89 -23.67
C THR A 997 -7.19 29.38 -24.51
N GLU A 998 -7.79 28.28 -24.09
CA GLU A 998 -8.92 27.63 -24.77
C GLU A 998 -9.98 27.24 -23.73
N GLY A 999 -11.14 27.91 -23.78
CA GLY A 999 -12.16 27.79 -22.74
C GLY A 999 -11.63 28.21 -21.38
N ASP A 1000 -11.91 27.40 -20.35
CA ASP A 1000 -11.46 27.60 -18.97
C ASP A 1000 -10.05 27.01 -18.71
N VAL A 1001 -9.23 26.77 -19.75
CA VAL A 1001 -7.86 26.24 -19.60
C VAL A 1001 -6.82 27.20 -20.17
N VAL A 1002 -5.78 27.46 -19.37
CA VAL A 1002 -4.60 28.26 -19.74
C VAL A 1002 -3.39 27.34 -19.78
N THR A 1003 -2.67 27.31 -20.91
CA THR A 1003 -1.49 26.45 -21.09
C THR A 1003 -0.26 27.31 -21.38
N HIS A 1004 0.76 27.19 -20.53
CA HIS A 1004 2.09 27.78 -20.75
C HIS A 1004 2.98 26.79 -21.48
N ILE A 1005 3.44 27.18 -22.67
CA ILE A 1005 4.27 26.35 -23.55
C ILE A 1005 5.73 26.77 -23.41
N PHE A 1006 6.61 25.78 -23.23
CA PHE A 1006 8.05 25.97 -23.05
C PHE A 1006 8.88 25.21 -24.10
N ARG A 1007 10.06 25.72 -24.42
CA ARG A 1007 11.03 25.04 -25.29
C ARG A 1007 12.23 24.56 -24.49
N LYS A 1008 12.61 23.30 -24.69
CA LYS A 1008 13.79 22.70 -24.07
C LYS A 1008 15.07 23.40 -24.54
N VAL A 1009 15.96 23.75 -23.61
CA VAL A 1009 17.22 24.42 -23.90
C VAL A 1009 18.29 23.37 -24.20
N SER A 1010 18.48 23.05 -25.47
CA SER A 1010 19.61 22.22 -25.91
C SER A 1010 20.93 22.92 -25.62
N PRO A 1011 21.90 22.29 -24.91
CA PRO A 1011 23.20 22.90 -24.65
C PRO A 1011 24.02 23.01 -25.95
N ALA A 1012 24.13 24.23 -26.48
CA ALA A 1012 24.91 24.51 -27.67
C ALA A 1012 26.42 24.43 -27.36
N ALA A 1013 27.16 23.69 -28.18
CA ALA A 1013 28.61 23.50 -28.01
C ALA A 1013 29.37 24.83 -28.17
N GLN A 1014 30.33 25.09 -27.28
CA GLN A 1014 31.24 26.23 -27.41
C GLN A 1014 32.13 26.06 -28.64
N THR A 1015 31.94 26.94 -29.62
CA THR A 1015 32.90 27.22 -30.70
C THR A 1015 33.34 28.67 -30.55
N GLY A 1016 34.64 28.94 -30.71
CA GLY A 1016 35.28 30.14 -30.18
C GLY A 1016 35.24 31.40 -31.06
N ASP A 1017 36.25 32.24 -30.83
CA ASP A 1017 36.55 33.53 -31.46
C ASP A 1017 35.52 34.66 -31.25
N GLY A 1018 35.93 35.68 -30.49
CA GLY A 1018 35.20 36.92 -30.34
C GLY A 1018 36.05 38.12 -30.77
N GLN A 1019 35.46 39.06 -31.52
CA GLN A 1019 35.96 40.42 -31.63
C GLN A 1019 34.89 41.45 -32.07
N GLN A 1020 35.04 42.66 -31.53
CA GLN A 1020 34.57 43.96 -32.04
C GLN A 1020 33.05 44.28 -32.15
N ARG A 1021 32.64 45.19 -31.24
CA ARG A 1021 31.69 46.30 -31.47
C ARG A 1021 32.04 47.10 -32.75
N PRO A 1022 31.11 47.80 -33.43
CA PRO A 1022 30.72 49.14 -32.96
C PRO A 1022 29.29 49.66 -33.31
N ALA A 1023 29.01 50.87 -32.80
CA ALA A 1023 28.06 51.90 -33.30
C ALA A 1023 26.54 51.83 -32.98
N THR A 1024 26.05 52.93 -32.41
CA THR A 1024 24.65 53.41 -32.34
C THR A 1024 24.47 54.64 -33.27
N PRO A 1025 23.23 55.05 -33.60
CA PRO A 1025 22.59 56.24 -32.95
C PRO A 1025 21.21 55.89 -32.32
N SER A 1026 20.73 56.54 -31.24
CA SER A 1026 20.08 57.88 -31.13
C SER A 1026 18.64 57.90 -31.68
N ASP A 1027 17.61 58.55 -31.11
CA ASP A 1027 17.50 59.69 -30.16
C ASP A 1027 16.43 59.41 -29.04
N ASP A 1028 16.60 59.83 -27.77
CA ASP A 1028 16.14 61.10 -27.10
C ASP A 1028 14.61 61.09 -26.72
N THR A 1029 14.07 61.68 -25.64
CA THR A 1029 14.53 62.77 -24.72
C THR A 1029 14.11 62.54 -23.24
N ASN A 1030 14.75 63.22 -22.29
CA ASN A 1030 14.49 63.22 -20.84
C ASN A 1030 13.80 64.54 -20.37
N PRO A 1031 13.14 64.60 -19.19
CA PRO A 1031 13.82 65.29 -18.07
C PRO A 1031 13.57 64.73 -16.64
N ARG A 1032 14.63 64.76 -15.84
CA ARG A 1032 14.69 64.53 -14.37
C ARG A 1032 13.96 65.66 -13.59
N PRO A 1033 13.39 65.38 -12.40
CA PRO A 1033 14.14 65.50 -11.14
C PRO A 1033 13.91 64.27 -10.19
N ASP A 1034 14.51 64.09 -9.01
CA ASP A 1034 15.48 64.91 -8.26
C ASP A 1034 16.66 64.10 -7.63
N THR A 1035 16.86 64.15 -6.31
CA THR A 1035 18.17 64.13 -5.57
C THR A 1035 17.94 63.51 -4.15
N ALA A 1036 18.86 62.90 -3.38
CA ALA A 1036 20.33 62.89 -3.34
C ALA A 1036 20.95 61.56 -2.80
N THR A 1037 22.30 61.50 -2.79
CA THR A 1037 23.13 60.70 -1.86
C THR A 1037 24.24 61.63 -1.33
N PRO A 1038 24.88 61.38 -0.17
CA PRO A 1038 26.25 60.84 -0.25
C PRO A 1038 26.74 59.96 0.94
N ALA A 1039 27.68 59.06 0.61
CA ALA A 1039 28.90 58.62 1.32
C ALA A 1039 29.00 58.56 2.87
N GLU A 1040 29.57 57.45 3.38
CA GLU A 1040 30.97 57.48 3.88
C GLU A 1040 31.68 56.10 3.79
N VAL A 1041 33.02 56.10 3.86
CA VAL A 1041 33.97 54.98 3.61
C VAL A 1041 35.26 55.30 4.41
N PRO A 1042 35.85 54.40 5.25
CA PRO A 1042 36.96 53.55 4.74
C PRO A 1042 37.29 52.20 5.44
N ALA A 1043 37.55 51.20 4.59
CA ALA A 1043 38.67 50.24 4.57
C ALA A 1043 39.35 49.70 5.85
N THR A 1044 39.54 48.37 5.88
CA THR A 1044 40.91 47.78 5.87
C THR A 1044 40.98 46.34 5.32
N GLN A 1045 42.13 46.01 4.72
CA GLN A 1045 42.65 44.64 4.41
C GLN A 1045 43.82 44.38 5.38
N PRO A 1046 44.39 43.15 5.57
CA PRO A 1046 44.82 42.24 4.48
C PRO A 1046 44.72 40.71 4.75
N ALA A 1047 45.27 39.96 3.78
CA ALA A 1047 45.40 38.51 3.59
C ALA A 1047 46.20 37.70 4.64
N GLU A 1048 46.14 36.36 4.57
CA GLU A 1048 47.26 35.45 4.17
C GLU A 1048 46.87 33.94 4.14
N GLN A 1049 47.78 33.07 3.69
CA GLN A 1049 47.69 31.59 3.46
C GLN A 1049 48.63 30.85 4.47
N PRO A 1050 48.90 29.50 4.48
CA PRO A 1050 48.33 28.31 3.80
C PRO A 1050 48.21 27.03 4.70
N SER A 1051 48.09 25.82 4.08
CA SER A 1051 48.41 24.44 4.60
C SER A 1051 47.36 23.68 5.45
N GLN A 1052 46.84 22.50 5.01
CA GLN A 1052 47.36 21.10 5.16
C GLN A 1052 47.38 20.61 6.63
N THR A 1053 46.76 19.47 7.04
CA THR A 1053 47.05 18.07 6.63
C THR A 1053 45.96 17.05 7.12
N VAL A 1054 45.51 16.15 6.22
CA VAL A 1054 45.36 14.64 6.25
C VAL A 1054 45.12 13.89 7.60
N GLU A 1055 44.20 12.89 7.70
CA GLU A 1055 44.38 11.41 7.53
C GLU A 1055 43.03 10.62 7.41
N VAL A 1056 42.79 9.68 6.46
CA VAL A 1056 43.09 8.19 6.38
C VAL A 1056 42.11 7.31 7.23
N PRO A 1057 41.52 6.16 6.78
CA PRO A 1057 42.00 5.01 5.93
C PRO A 1057 41.21 4.79 4.60
N ALA A 1058 41.62 4.01 3.57
CA ALA A 1058 42.17 2.63 3.40
C ALA A 1058 41.08 1.51 3.44
N GLN A 1059 41.05 0.45 2.59
CA GLN A 1059 42.01 -0.17 1.64
C GLN A 1059 41.32 -0.75 0.37
N LEU A 1060 42.09 -0.96 -0.73
CA LEU A 1060 41.96 -2.07 -1.70
C LEU A 1060 43.37 -2.37 -2.31
N PRO A 1061 43.68 -3.60 -2.77
CA PRO A 1061 45.05 -4.00 -3.19
C PRO A 1061 45.35 -3.85 -4.70
N ASN A 1062 46.64 -3.85 -5.04
CA ASN A 1062 47.19 -3.68 -6.40
C ASN A 1062 47.23 -4.97 -7.24
N GLU A 1063 47.23 -4.81 -8.57
CA GLU A 1063 47.91 -5.74 -9.50
C GLU A 1063 48.50 -4.97 -10.70
N VAL A 1064 49.83 -5.06 -10.92
CA VAL A 1064 50.52 -4.64 -12.16
C VAL A 1064 51.87 -5.37 -12.30
N SER A 1065 52.15 -6.05 -13.43
CA SER A 1065 53.41 -6.00 -14.23
C SER A 1065 53.53 -7.17 -15.22
N GLU A 1066 54.40 -7.03 -16.22
CA GLU A 1066 54.37 -7.77 -17.49
C GLU A 1066 55.43 -8.90 -17.66
N THR A 1067 55.32 -9.60 -18.80
CA THR A 1067 56.36 -10.32 -19.60
C THR A 1067 56.63 -11.84 -19.44
N ASP A 1068 56.41 -12.51 -20.57
CA ASP A 1068 57.16 -13.61 -21.23
C ASP A 1068 57.15 -15.10 -20.78
N SER A 1069 56.58 -15.92 -21.67
CA SER A 1069 57.09 -17.18 -22.25
C SER A 1069 57.78 -18.27 -21.39
N SER A 1070 57.11 -19.44 -21.23
CA SER A 1070 57.56 -20.72 -21.84
C SER A 1070 56.84 -22.00 -21.32
N VAL A 1071 56.11 -22.68 -22.21
CA VAL A 1071 55.95 -24.14 -22.39
C VAL A 1071 56.26 -25.09 -21.19
N SER A 1072 55.23 -25.77 -20.65
CA SER A 1072 55.14 -27.25 -20.60
C SER A 1072 53.83 -27.79 -19.97
N GLN A 1073 53.40 -28.96 -20.45
CA GLN A 1073 52.31 -29.84 -19.97
C GLN A 1073 52.93 -31.23 -19.64
N PRO A 1074 52.20 -32.28 -19.17
CA PRO A 1074 50.86 -32.39 -18.56
C PRO A 1074 50.81 -33.34 -17.31
N GLN A 1075 49.61 -33.81 -16.92
CA GLN A 1075 49.29 -35.05 -16.15
C GLN A 1075 49.60 -35.11 -14.63
N ALA A 1076 48.92 -35.91 -13.78
CA ALA A 1076 47.57 -36.54 -13.80
C ALA A 1076 47.25 -37.28 -12.46
N VAL A 1077 46.07 -37.94 -12.40
CA VAL A 1077 45.68 -39.12 -11.57
C VAL A 1077 44.96 -38.87 -10.21
N LEU A 1078 43.94 -39.71 -9.96
CA LEU A 1078 43.06 -39.86 -8.76
C LEU A 1078 43.63 -40.98 -7.82
N PRO A 1079 42.90 -41.76 -6.98
CA PRO A 1079 41.56 -41.64 -6.34
C PRO A 1079 41.54 -41.98 -4.81
N ASN A 1080 40.34 -42.03 -4.21
CA ASN A 1080 39.95 -42.87 -3.03
C ASN A 1080 40.59 -42.54 -1.64
N THR A 1081 40.06 -42.89 -0.45
CA THR A 1081 38.81 -43.50 0.10
C THR A 1081 38.80 -43.19 1.62
N GLY A 1082 37.73 -43.25 2.44
CA GLY A 1082 36.32 -43.65 2.30
C GLY A 1082 35.79 -44.26 3.62
N THR A 1083 34.45 -44.36 3.83
CA THR A 1083 33.75 -45.23 4.84
C THR A 1083 34.02 -44.97 6.37
N GLN A 1084 33.18 -45.35 7.36
CA GLN A 1084 31.92 -46.11 7.39
C GLN A 1084 30.99 -45.76 8.59
N GLU A 1085 29.81 -46.38 8.55
CA GLU A 1085 28.60 -46.55 9.40
C GLU A 1085 28.82 -46.87 10.93
N ASP A 1086 27.84 -47.14 11.82
CA ASP A 1086 26.44 -47.59 11.66
C ASP A 1086 25.50 -47.28 12.89
N ARG A 1087 24.26 -47.79 12.86
CA ARG A 1087 23.11 -47.61 13.80
C ARG A 1087 22.98 -48.74 14.86
N ALA A 1088 22.08 -48.57 15.86
CA ALA A 1088 20.86 -49.41 16.09
C ALA A 1088 20.39 -49.69 17.57
N THR A 1089 19.07 -49.53 17.80
CA THR A 1089 18.13 -50.35 18.63
C THR A 1089 18.12 -50.40 20.19
N GLY A 1090 17.04 -49.87 20.79
CA GLY A 1090 16.22 -50.48 21.89
C GLY A 1090 16.72 -50.45 23.36
N ALA A 1091 15.96 -50.87 24.40
CA ALA A 1091 14.49 -50.95 24.63
C ALA A 1091 14.16 -51.36 26.11
N PHE A 1092 13.10 -50.79 26.74
CA PHE A 1092 12.57 -51.08 28.12
C PHE A 1092 13.55 -50.85 29.31
N GLY A 1093 13.15 -50.65 30.59
CA GLY A 1093 11.85 -50.44 31.25
C GLY A 1093 11.93 -50.64 32.80
N VAL A 1094 10.88 -50.26 33.56
CA VAL A 1094 10.60 -50.59 35.00
C VAL A 1094 11.45 -49.87 36.09
N LEU A 1095 11.01 -49.50 37.32
CA LEU A 1095 9.72 -49.04 37.94
C LEU A 1095 9.97 -48.78 39.47
N SER A 1096 9.49 -47.66 40.08
CA SER A 1096 9.15 -47.43 41.53
C SER A 1096 9.36 -45.94 41.95
N LEU A 1097 8.69 -45.31 42.94
CA LEU A 1097 7.45 -45.56 43.72
C LEU A 1097 7.09 -44.25 44.50
N LEU A 1098 5.79 -43.86 44.58
CA LEU A 1098 5.21 -42.82 45.48
C LEU A 1098 5.70 -41.34 45.27
N GLY A 1099 4.96 -40.27 45.60
CA GLY A 1099 3.54 -40.15 46.00
C GLY A 1099 3.09 -38.71 46.40
N ALA A 1100 2.23 -38.10 45.56
CA ALA A 1100 1.14 -37.10 45.80
C ALA A 1100 1.22 -35.91 46.82
N PHE A 1101 0.63 -34.76 46.39
CA PHE A 1101 0.28 -33.50 47.13
C PHE A 1101 1.45 -32.65 47.70
N GLY A 1102 1.34 -31.32 47.87
CA GLY A 1102 0.23 -30.37 47.58
C GLY A 1102 0.60 -28.90 47.91
N LEU A 1103 -0.25 -27.92 47.50
CA LEU A 1103 -0.01 -26.46 47.65
C LEU A 1103 0.00 -25.96 49.12
N LEU A 1104 0.80 -24.90 49.43
CA LEU A 1104 0.31 -23.54 49.81
C LEU A 1104 1.40 -22.54 50.30
N PHE A 1105 1.01 -21.27 50.49
CA PHE A 1105 1.80 -20.08 50.85
C PHE A 1105 2.40 -20.04 52.27
N ALA A 1106 3.51 -19.27 52.45
CA ALA A 1106 3.77 -18.47 53.66
C ALA A 1106 4.80 -17.32 53.41
N LYS A 1107 4.61 -16.16 54.07
CA LYS A 1107 5.54 -14.99 54.15
C LYS A 1107 6.32 -14.98 55.46
N LYS A 1108 7.51 -14.33 55.50
CA LYS A 1108 8.05 -13.41 56.55
C LYS A 1108 9.13 -12.50 55.88
N LYS A 1109 9.27 -11.18 56.19
CA LYS A 1109 9.70 -10.47 57.44
C LYS A 1109 11.16 -10.78 57.85
N LYS A 1110 11.87 -9.95 58.63
CA LYS A 1110 11.57 -8.61 59.24
C LYS A 1110 11.87 -7.50 58.19
N ASP A 1111 12.11 -6.19 58.33
CA ASP A 1111 12.26 -5.14 59.38
C ASP A 1111 11.48 -3.87 58.89
N ASP A 1112 11.06 -2.83 59.64
CA ASP A 1112 11.33 -2.22 60.97
C ASP A 1112 12.45 -1.11 60.92
N GLU A 1113 12.11 0.18 60.71
CA GLU A 1113 11.85 1.27 61.72
C GLU A 1113 13.15 1.90 62.30
N GLU A 1114 13.30 3.21 62.59
CA GLU A 1114 12.37 4.30 62.98
C GLU A 1114 12.94 5.72 62.65
N GLU A 1115 12.10 6.78 62.74
CA GLU A 1115 12.37 8.27 62.72
C GLU A 1115 13.61 8.88 62.02
N ALA A 1116 13.36 9.67 60.95
CA ALA A 1116 13.67 11.12 60.84
C ALA A 1116 13.24 11.70 59.47
#